data_AF-A0A933K1A3-F1
#
_entry.id   AF-A0A933K1A3-F1
#
_cell.length_a   1.000
_cell.length_b   1.000
_cell.length_c   1.000
_cell.angle_alpha   90.00
_cell.angle_beta   90.00
_cell.angle_gamma   90.00
#
_symmetry.space_group_name_H-M   'P 1'
#
loop_
_entity.id
_entity.type
_entity.pdbx_description
1 polymer ?
#
loop_
_entity_poly.entity_id
_entity_poly.type
_entity_poly.pdbx_seq_one_letter_code
_entity_poly.pdbx_strand_id
1 'polypeptide(L)'
;MEHPPLRPPDLIIQDELHLISGPLGTLAGLYETAVDHLCTWEVDGRKVRPKVIASTATVRRALAQVHSLFLRRVNVFPPHGLDAGDNFFSVQRRPSTEAPGRLYLGLCAPGRRMTTALVRLYVGLLCAAQVIHEKYGRSADPWMTLVGYFSSLRELGGTRRLVDDQVQPRVRRMDSRGLAARQIEVDTVKELTSRLSAAQIPEILDFVETPFDPAVQARRKQMVRQGVREGLPLKPVDVLLATNMISVGVDVRRLGLMAVLSQPKTTAEYIQATSRVGRASPGLVCVLYNWSRPRDLSHYEAFEHYHATFYKHVEALSITPFAPRAIDRGLAALLVSLVRLASPELNDNSAAAQLIPGHPLARAAFDAILARAEQVAGKEARELVAEELKVRLDQWVHAAKKSSGGAALGYKDRKDRKDGKTVPLLKLPGPGEWEGFTCLNSLRDVEPPVSLILVDSVASAAPGEERDGEGAGKEKPPGRYGAFLEKVVLAERLREVRSLIGFTRIESPGNFGEAAHTSPELRAPLSRRPPRWIPAAEIRGEGLFIEFREDALTAWLERVREREEQFRRIYTLIRKARKQEPPEAGFPTLRYVLIHSFSHALLRQLALECGYAAASIRERIYSRPPDQPGGPMAGLLLYTSAPDTEGTLGGLVALGRPEHLERHLDQALEHTRICASDPLCAEHNPGEGHEALHGAACHACLFAAETSCERGNRFLDRTLLVPTVNTADLAYFRDLEGI
;
A
#
# COMPACT_ATOMS: atom_id res chain seq x y z
N MET A 1 -45.48 -7.13 15.72
CA MET A 1 -45.36 -8.56 15.41
C MET A 1 -44.13 -9.06 16.15
N GLU A 2 -44.31 -9.96 17.12
CA GLU A 2 -43.18 -10.73 17.66
C GLU A 2 -42.71 -11.67 16.56
N HIS A 3 -41.56 -11.37 15.97
CA HIS A 3 -40.88 -12.29 15.08
C HIS A 3 -40.06 -13.26 15.96
N PRO A 4 -40.09 -14.58 15.70
CA PRO A 4 -39.20 -15.50 16.41
C PRO A 4 -37.73 -15.06 16.24
N PRO A 5 -36.82 -15.34 17.19
CA PRO A 5 -35.43 -14.95 17.04
C PRO A 5 -34.88 -15.45 15.69
N LEU A 6 -34.31 -14.52 14.93
CA LEU A 6 -33.75 -14.81 13.61
C LEU A 6 -32.65 -15.86 13.77
N ARG A 7 -32.74 -16.95 13.01
CA ARG A 7 -31.69 -17.97 12.98
C ARG A 7 -30.38 -17.34 12.50
N PRO A 8 -29.23 -17.64 13.15
CA PRO A 8 -27.92 -17.24 12.66
C PRO A 8 -27.66 -17.67 11.21
N PRO A 9 -26.85 -16.92 10.44
CA PRO A 9 -26.53 -17.28 9.06
C PRO A 9 -25.69 -18.56 9.02
N ASP A 10 -26.05 -19.50 8.13
CA ASP A 10 -25.26 -20.72 7.90
C ASP A 10 -24.10 -20.51 6.89
N LEU A 11 -24.17 -19.46 6.07
CA LEU A 11 -23.23 -19.17 4.97
C LEU A 11 -22.88 -17.67 4.94
N ILE A 12 -21.59 -17.38 4.84
CA ILE A 12 -21.02 -16.04 4.62
C ILE A 12 -20.25 -16.07 3.31
N ILE A 13 -20.58 -15.14 2.40
CA ILE A 13 -19.88 -14.96 1.12
C ILE A 13 -19.07 -13.67 1.20
N GLN A 14 -17.75 -13.78 1.09
CA GLN A 14 -16.82 -12.66 1.07
C GLN A 14 -16.30 -12.44 -0.33
N ASP A 15 -16.68 -11.33 -0.96
CA ASP A 15 -16.10 -10.95 -2.24
C ASP A 15 -14.81 -10.15 -2.08
N GLU A 16 -13.90 -10.25 -3.05
CA GLU A 16 -12.63 -9.52 -3.09
C GLU A 16 -11.81 -9.63 -1.79
N LEU A 17 -11.57 -10.85 -1.29
CA LEU A 17 -10.86 -11.10 -0.01
C LEU A 17 -9.50 -10.39 0.09
N HIS A 18 -8.82 -10.16 -1.04
CA HIS A 18 -7.54 -9.45 -1.08
C HIS A 18 -7.63 -7.98 -0.68
N LEU A 19 -8.83 -7.38 -0.65
CA LEU A 19 -9.04 -6.03 -0.14
C LEU A 19 -9.06 -5.99 1.40
N ILE A 20 -9.27 -7.14 2.04
CA ILE A 20 -9.22 -7.28 3.49
C ILE A 20 -7.77 -7.54 3.90
N SER A 21 -6.97 -6.48 3.85
CA SER A 21 -5.54 -6.48 4.17
C SER A 21 -5.14 -5.25 4.98
N GLY A 22 -3.91 -5.28 5.52
CA GLY A 22 -3.36 -4.16 6.27
C GLY A 22 -4.28 -3.77 7.45
N PRO A 23 -4.43 -2.47 7.75
CA PRO A 23 -5.24 -2.00 8.88
C PRO A 23 -6.74 -2.31 8.79
N LEU A 24 -7.32 -2.28 7.57
CA LEU A 24 -8.70 -2.70 7.36
C LEU A 24 -8.87 -4.17 7.72
N GLY A 25 -7.99 -5.03 7.21
CA GLY A 25 -8.01 -6.47 7.50
C GLY A 25 -7.70 -6.80 8.95
N THR A 26 -6.83 -6.04 9.59
CA THR A 26 -6.55 -6.13 11.04
C THR A 26 -7.81 -5.88 11.87
N LEU A 27 -8.52 -4.78 11.65
CA LEU A 27 -9.76 -4.50 12.39
C LEU A 27 -10.90 -5.47 12.02
N ALA A 28 -11.01 -5.85 10.75
CA ALA A 28 -11.99 -6.84 10.30
C ALA A 28 -11.76 -8.18 11.03
N GLY A 29 -10.52 -8.67 11.08
CA GLY A 29 -10.19 -9.91 11.80
C GLY A 29 -10.44 -9.82 13.30
N LEU A 30 -10.31 -8.64 13.90
CA LEU A 30 -10.63 -8.41 15.30
C LEU A 30 -12.14 -8.52 15.53
N TYR A 31 -12.95 -7.83 14.72
CA TYR A 31 -14.42 -7.87 14.80
C TYR A 31 -15.04 -9.18 14.33
N GLU A 32 -14.36 -9.95 13.49
CA GLU A 32 -14.74 -11.32 13.14
C GLU A 32 -14.83 -12.23 14.38
N THR A 33 -14.20 -11.86 15.49
CA THR A 33 -14.43 -12.50 16.79
C THR A 33 -15.90 -12.43 17.22
N ALA A 34 -16.55 -11.26 17.08
CA ALA A 34 -17.97 -11.11 17.41
C ALA A 34 -18.85 -11.76 16.35
N VAL A 35 -18.56 -11.55 15.07
CA VAL A 35 -19.36 -12.13 13.97
C VAL A 35 -19.39 -13.65 14.06
N ASP A 36 -18.22 -14.27 14.20
CA ASP A 36 -18.10 -15.72 14.33
C ASP A 36 -18.82 -16.26 15.56
N HIS A 37 -18.64 -15.62 16.73
CA HIS A 37 -19.26 -16.07 17.97
C HIS A 37 -20.78 -15.94 17.94
N LEU A 38 -21.30 -14.78 17.52
CA LEU A 38 -22.75 -14.51 17.48
C LEU A 38 -23.45 -15.31 16.35
N CYS A 39 -22.72 -15.68 15.29
CA CYS A 39 -23.26 -16.56 14.25
C CYS A 39 -23.11 -18.05 14.58
N THR A 40 -22.45 -18.41 15.68
CA THR A 40 -22.31 -19.81 16.11
C THR A 40 -23.52 -20.23 16.94
N TRP A 41 -24.07 -21.40 16.65
CA TRP A 41 -25.23 -21.94 17.36
C TRP A 41 -25.05 -23.43 17.65
N GLU A 42 -25.83 -23.94 18.61
CA GLU A 42 -25.77 -25.36 18.98
C GLU A 42 -26.86 -26.16 18.28
N VAL A 43 -26.46 -27.22 17.58
CA VAL A 43 -27.34 -28.21 16.95
C VAL A 43 -26.95 -29.58 17.50
N ASP A 44 -27.89 -30.26 18.15
CA ASP A 44 -27.67 -31.58 18.77
C ASP A 44 -26.44 -31.63 19.70
N GLY A 45 -26.23 -30.56 20.48
CA GLY A 45 -25.08 -30.42 21.40
C GLY A 45 -23.75 -30.13 20.71
N ARG A 46 -23.74 -29.84 19.40
CA ARG A 46 -22.54 -29.46 18.63
C ARG A 46 -22.59 -28.00 18.24
N LYS A 47 -21.49 -27.28 18.44
CA LYS A 47 -21.32 -25.91 17.95
C LYS A 47 -21.14 -25.91 16.43
N VAL A 48 -22.11 -25.35 15.73
CA VAL A 48 -22.10 -25.14 14.29
C VAL A 48 -21.76 -23.68 14.02
N ARG A 49 -20.65 -23.47 13.31
CA ARG A 49 -20.18 -22.15 12.88
C ARG A 49 -20.58 -21.93 11.41
N PRO A 50 -20.76 -20.67 10.95
CA PRO A 50 -21.07 -20.40 9.55
C PRO A 50 -19.97 -20.92 8.61
N LYS A 51 -20.38 -21.40 7.44
CA LYS A 51 -19.47 -21.69 6.32
C LYS A 51 -19.04 -20.36 5.69
N VAL A 52 -17.75 -20.18 5.46
CA VAL A 52 -17.22 -18.99 4.75
C VAL A 52 -16.77 -19.41 3.35
N ILE A 53 -17.26 -18.71 2.33
CA ILE A 53 -16.79 -18.81 0.94
C ILE A 53 -16.24 -17.45 0.56
N ALA A 54 -15.02 -17.41 0.05
CA ALA A 54 -14.38 -16.15 -0.33
C ALA A 54 -13.88 -16.19 -1.77
N SER A 55 -14.21 -15.17 -2.57
CA SER A 55 -13.62 -14.94 -3.90
C SER A 55 -12.43 -13.99 -3.81
N THR A 56 -11.39 -14.28 -4.58
CA THR A 56 -10.24 -13.40 -4.71
C THR A 56 -9.49 -13.64 -6.01
N ALA A 57 -9.06 -12.57 -6.67
CA ALA A 57 -8.24 -12.64 -7.88
C ALA A 57 -6.75 -12.85 -7.59
N THR A 58 -6.27 -12.35 -6.45
CA THR A 58 -4.85 -12.32 -6.11
C THR A 58 -4.69 -12.59 -4.63
N VAL A 59 -4.22 -13.79 -4.27
CA VAL A 59 -3.92 -14.12 -2.87
C VAL A 59 -2.64 -14.93 -2.80
N ARG A 60 -1.79 -14.58 -1.83
CA ARG A 60 -0.60 -15.35 -1.48
C ARG A 60 -0.62 -15.58 0.03
N ARG A 61 -0.14 -16.75 0.48
CA ARG A 61 -0.27 -17.22 1.88
C ARG A 61 -1.73 -17.21 2.37
N ALA A 62 -2.68 -17.63 1.53
CA ALA A 62 -4.11 -17.66 1.85
C ALA A 62 -4.44 -18.35 3.18
N LEU A 63 -3.69 -19.42 3.51
CA LEU A 63 -3.79 -20.13 4.79
C LEU A 63 -3.62 -19.19 5.99
N ALA A 64 -2.54 -18.39 6.00
CA ALA A 64 -2.24 -17.49 7.10
C ALA A 64 -3.27 -16.34 7.18
N GLN A 65 -3.60 -15.73 6.03
CA GLN A 65 -4.58 -14.63 6.00
C GLN A 65 -5.97 -15.09 6.47
N VAL A 66 -6.48 -16.22 5.96
CA VAL A 66 -7.80 -16.76 6.34
C VAL A 66 -7.81 -17.24 7.78
N HIS A 67 -6.71 -17.81 8.27
CA HIS A 67 -6.59 -18.18 9.67
C HIS A 67 -6.70 -16.94 10.56
N SER A 68 -5.96 -15.87 10.25
CA SER A 68 -6.01 -14.63 11.03
C SER A 68 -7.35 -13.88 10.91
N LEU A 69 -8.04 -13.94 9.76
CA LEU A 69 -9.36 -13.31 9.58
C LEU A 69 -10.50 -14.10 10.20
N PHE A 70 -10.62 -15.38 9.84
CA PHE A 70 -11.84 -16.16 10.07
C PHE A 70 -11.61 -17.33 11.05
N LEU A 71 -10.35 -17.61 11.42
CA LEU A 71 -9.98 -18.76 12.26
C LEU A 71 -10.52 -20.07 11.68
N ARG A 72 -10.18 -20.31 10.40
CA ARG A 72 -10.61 -21.47 9.60
C ARG A 72 -9.45 -22.15 8.91
N ARG A 73 -9.61 -23.44 8.64
CA ARG A 73 -8.85 -24.14 7.60
C ARG A 73 -9.45 -23.73 6.24
N VAL A 74 -8.61 -23.28 5.32
CA VAL A 74 -9.02 -22.89 3.96
C VAL A 74 -8.65 -23.98 2.97
N ASN A 75 -9.53 -24.22 2.02
CA ASN A 75 -9.26 -24.98 0.81
C ASN A 75 -9.37 -24.01 -0.37
N VAL A 76 -8.29 -23.84 -1.12
CA VAL A 76 -8.26 -22.98 -2.30
C VAL A 76 -8.85 -23.74 -3.48
N PHE A 77 -9.77 -23.10 -4.20
CA PHE A 77 -10.40 -23.64 -5.40
C PHE A 77 -10.29 -22.63 -6.56
N PRO A 78 -9.93 -23.05 -7.79
CA PRO A 78 -9.49 -24.40 -8.14
C PRO A 78 -8.14 -24.74 -7.49
N PRO A 79 -7.89 -26.02 -7.14
CA PRO A 79 -6.59 -26.44 -6.64
C PRO A 79 -5.52 -26.28 -7.72
N HIS A 80 -4.26 -26.18 -7.30
CA HIS A 80 -3.15 -26.22 -8.23
C HIS A 80 -3.03 -27.63 -8.84
N GLY A 81 -2.97 -27.70 -10.17
CA GLY A 81 -2.69 -28.94 -10.90
C GLY A 81 -1.18 -29.19 -11.05
N LEU A 82 -0.82 -30.20 -11.83
CA LEU A 82 0.57 -30.47 -12.21
C LEU A 82 1.10 -29.45 -13.23
N ASP A 83 0.21 -28.90 -14.05
CA ASP A 83 0.51 -27.85 -15.01
C ASP A 83 -0.18 -26.54 -14.57
N ALA A 84 0.55 -25.43 -14.60
CA ALA A 84 -0.01 -24.11 -14.32
C ALA A 84 -1.03 -23.67 -15.39
N GLY A 85 -0.89 -24.17 -16.61
CA GLY A 85 -1.79 -23.94 -17.74
C GLY A 85 -2.95 -24.93 -17.81
N ASP A 86 -2.98 -25.99 -17.02
CA ASP A 86 -4.09 -26.95 -16.97
C ASP A 86 -4.24 -27.53 -15.57
N ASN A 87 -5.28 -27.08 -14.86
CA ASN A 87 -5.61 -27.55 -13.52
C ASN A 87 -6.90 -28.37 -13.46
N PHE A 88 -7.30 -29.02 -14.56
CA PHE A 88 -8.58 -29.74 -14.74
C PHE A 88 -9.84 -28.85 -14.74
N PHE A 89 -9.88 -27.80 -13.91
CA PHE A 89 -10.99 -26.85 -13.82
C PHE A 89 -10.88 -25.69 -14.82
N SER A 90 -9.67 -25.39 -15.26
CA SER A 90 -9.36 -24.32 -16.20
C SER A 90 -8.13 -24.68 -17.01
N VAL A 91 -8.16 -24.28 -18.29
CA VAL A 91 -7.05 -24.45 -19.23
C VAL A 91 -6.68 -23.09 -19.83
N GLN A 92 -5.39 -22.79 -19.84
CA GLN A 92 -4.84 -21.62 -20.50
C GLN A 92 -4.96 -21.82 -22.02
N ARG A 93 -5.79 -21.01 -22.66
CA ARG A 93 -5.89 -20.99 -24.12
C ARG A 93 -4.83 -20.05 -24.69
N ARG A 94 -4.15 -20.51 -25.75
CA ARG A 94 -3.30 -19.63 -26.55
C ARG A 94 -4.17 -18.61 -27.28
N PRO A 95 -3.78 -17.32 -27.32
CA PRO A 95 -4.52 -16.31 -28.06
C PRO A 95 -4.68 -16.71 -29.54
N SER A 96 -5.91 -16.62 -30.03
CA SER A 96 -6.25 -16.85 -31.44
C SER A 96 -7.31 -15.86 -31.90
N THR A 97 -7.69 -15.91 -33.17
CA THR A 97 -8.81 -15.12 -33.70
C THR A 97 -10.15 -15.48 -33.07
N GLU A 98 -10.33 -16.74 -32.66
CA GLU A 98 -11.55 -17.25 -32.03
C GLU A 98 -11.55 -17.05 -30.50
N ALA A 99 -10.37 -17.01 -29.89
CA ALA A 99 -10.16 -16.76 -28.47
C ALA A 99 -9.15 -15.63 -28.28
N PRO A 100 -9.54 -14.37 -28.55
CA PRO A 100 -8.64 -13.24 -28.43
C PRO A 100 -8.25 -13.00 -26.97
N GLY A 101 -6.96 -12.79 -26.75
CA GLY A 101 -6.43 -12.46 -25.43
C GLY A 101 -6.30 -10.95 -25.19
N ARG A 102 -5.50 -10.63 -24.19
CA ARG A 102 -5.03 -9.27 -23.91
C ARG A 102 -3.57 -9.16 -24.35
N LEU A 103 -3.26 -8.15 -25.16
CA LEU A 103 -1.90 -7.81 -25.52
C LEU A 103 -1.35 -6.76 -24.56
N TYR A 104 -0.22 -7.07 -23.93
CA TYR A 104 0.52 -6.15 -23.08
C TYR A 104 1.70 -5.59 -23.87
N LEU A 105 1.85 -4.26 -23.89
CA LEU A 105 2.93 -3.56 -24.58
C LEU A 105 3.68 -2.66 -23.59
N GLY A 106 4.93 -3.01 -23.31
CA GLY A 106 5.84 -2.18 -22.52
C GLY A 106 6.46 -1.09 -23.38
N LEU A 107 6.38 0.15 -22.92
CA LEU A 107 6.94 1.32 -23.61
C LEU A 107 7.93 2.01 -22.68
N CYS A 108 9.15 2.22 -23.15
CA CYS A 108 10.15 3.03 -22.49
C CYS A 108 10.73 4.01 -23.52
N ALA A 109 10.82 5.29 -23.16
CA ALA A 109 11.35 6.34 -24.04
C ALA A 109 12.57 7.02 -23.40
N PRO A 110 13.76 6.39 -23.45
CA PRO A 110 14.98 6.95 -22.87
C PRO A 110 15.26 8.38 -23.37
N GLY A 111 15.70 9.25 -22.47
CA GLY A 111 16.01 10.65 -22.78
C GLY A 111 14.80 11.53 -23.13
N ARG A 112 13.57 11.01 -23.10
CA ARG A 112 12.34 11.80 -23.30
C ARG A 112 11.65 12.06 -21.96
N ARG A 113 10.99 13.23 -21.86
CA ARG A 113 10.14 13.54 -20.71
C ARG A 113 8.91 12.64 -20.72
N MET A 114 8.59 12.09 -19.55
CA MET A 114 7.45 11.18 -19.37
C MET A 114 6.14 11.77 -19.90
N THR A 115 5.87 13.05 -19.61
CA THR A 115 4.66 13.74 -20.06
C THR A 115 4.54 13.81 -21.57
N THR A 116 5.66 13.98 -22.29
CA THR A 116 5.68 13.99 -23.76
C THR A 116 5.40 12.61 -24.33
N ALA A 117 5.98 11.56 -23.75
CA ALA A 117 5.73 10.18 -24.16
C ALA A 117 4.25 9.81 -23.92
N LEU A 118 3.70 10.18 -22.77
CA LEU A 118 2.29 9.94 -22.42
C LEU A 118 1.32 10.62 -23.38
N VAL A 119 1.55 11.89 -23.73
CA VAL A 119 0.72 12.60 -24.71
C VAL A 119 0.74 11.89 -26.07
N ARG A 120 1.91 11.44 -26.53
CA ARG A 120 2.02 10.71 -27.81
C ARG A 120 1.30 9.37 -27.77
N LEU A 121 1.43 8.64 -26.65
CA LEU A 121 0.71 7.40 -26.43
C LEU A 121 -0.81 7.62 -26.51
N TYR A 122 -1.34 8.59 -25.76
CA TYR A 122 -2.78 8.88 -25.74
C TYR A 122 -3.29 9.26 -27.11
N VAL A 123 -2.60 10.18 -27.81
CA VAL A 123 -2.98 10.60 -29.16
C VAL A 123 -2.98 9.43 -30.13
N GLY A 124 -1.93 8.59 -30.12
CA GLY A 124 -1.83 7.43 -30.99
C GLY A 124 -2.97 6.43 -30.75
N LEU A 125 -3.22 6.10 -29.48
CA LEU A 125 -4.29 5.18 -29.09
C LEU A 125 -5.69 5.69 -29.46
N LEU A 126 -6.00 6.95 -29.12
CA LEU A 126 -7.32 7.55 -29.35
C LEU A 126 -7.64 7.68 -30.84
N CYS A 127 -6.65 8.07 -31.67
CA CYS A 127 -6.83 8.21 -33.11
C CYS A 127 -6.82 6.85 -33.82
N ALA A 128 -6.02 5.87 -33.39
CA ALA A 128 -6.07 4.52 -33.95
C ALA A 128 -7.42 3.85 -33.66
N ALA A 129 -7.97 4.01 -32.45
CA ALA A 129 -9.31 3.54 -32.12
C ALA A 129 -10.37 4.18 -33.03
N GLN A 130 -10.27 5.48 -33.31
CA GLN A 130 -11.16 6.18 -34.23
C GLN A 130 -11.10 5.61 -35.66
N VAL A 131 -9.90 5.30 -36.18
CA VAL A 131 -9.75 4.67 -37.51
C VAL A 131 -10.51 3.34 -37.58
N ILE A 132 -10.37 2.51 -36.55
CA ILE A 132 -11.01 1.19 -36.49
C ILE A 132 -12.53 1.35 -36.33
N HIS A 133 -12.99 2.34 -35.57
CA HIS A 133 -14.41 2.64 -35.41
C HIS A 133 -15.07 3.16 -36.67
N GLU A 134 -14.41 4.03 -37.43
CA GLU A 134 -14.92 4.47 -38.74
C GLU A 134 -15.07 3.30 -39.72
N LYS A 135 -14.18 2.30 -39.62
CA LYS A 135 -14.21 1.11 -40.48
C LYS A 135 -15.22 0.06 -40.06
N TYR A 136 -15.36 -0.22 -38.76
CA TYR A 136 -16.12 -1.37 -38.25
C TYR A 136 -17.30 -1.00 -37.33
N GLY A 137 -17.52 0.30 -37.09
CA GLY A 137 -18.61 0.83 -36.27
C GLY A 137 -18.62 0.26 -34.86
N ARG A 138 -19.77 -0.26 -34.44
CA ARG A 138 -20.01 -0.74 -33.07
C ARG A 138 -19.04 -1.84 -32.61
N SER A 139 -18.54 -2.67 -33.52
CA SER A 139 -17.57 -3.72 -33.16
C SER A 139 -16.25 -3.17 -32.63
N ALA A 140 -15.93 -1.90 -32.92
CA ALA A 140 -14.73 -1.22 -32.43
C ALA A 140 -14.94 -0.44 -31.12
N ASP A 141 -16.17 -0.36 -30.62
CA ASP A 141 -16.52 0.38 -29.40
C ASP A 141 -15.64 0.06 -28.19
N PRO A 142 -15.20 -1.19 -27.94
CA PRO A 142 -14.33 -1.48 -26.80
C PRO A 142 -13.05 -0.65 -26.74
N TRP A 143 -12.48 -0.27 -27.88
CA TRP A 143 -11.26 0.55 -27.94
C TRP A 143 -11.52 2.05 -27.95
N MET A 144 -12.79 2.48 -28.04
CA MET A 144 -13.12 3.89 -28.12
C MET A 144 -12.89 4.61 -26.80
N THR A 145 -13.14 3.98 -25.66
CA THR A 145 -12.81 4.57 -24.35
C THR A 145 -11.36 4.23 -23.97
N LEU A 146 -10.49 5.24 -23.87
CA LEU A 146 -9.14 5.06 -23.35
C LEU A 146 -9.15 5.16 -21.82
N VAL A 147 -8.78 4.07 -21.14
CA VAL A 147 -8.58 4.08 -19.69
C VAL A 147 -7.14 4.47 -19.36
N GLY A 148 -6.95 5.58 -18.68
CA GLY A 148 -5.67 5.98 -18.10
C GLY A 148 -5.56 5.54 -16.65
N TYR A 149 -4.62 4.66 -16.34
CA TYR A 149 -4.38 4.19 -14.97
C TYR A 149 -3.18 4.88 -14.32
N PHE A 150 -3.35 5.32 -13.08
CA PHE A 150 -2.32 6.03 -12.30
C PHE A 150 -2.25 5.53 -10.86
N SER A 151 -1.03 5.30 -10.39
CA SER A 151 -0.74 4.93 -9.00
C SER A 151 -0.90 6.09 -8.01
N SER A 152 -1.00 7.34 -8.50
CA SER A 152 -1.11 8.53 -7.65
C SER A 152 -2.09 9.56 -8.20
N LEU A 153 -2.83 10.21 -7.29
CA LEU A 153 -3.73 11.33 -7.63
C LEU A 153 -2.97 12.54 -8.22
N ARG A 154 -1.69 12.68 -7.88
CA ARG A 154 -0.82 13.73 -8.44
C ARG A 154 -0.58 13.51 -9.93
N GLU A 155 -0.21 12.30 -10.32
CA GLU A 155 0.03 11.95 -11.73
C GLU A 155 -1.27 11.99 -12.54
N LEU A 156 -2.38 11.52 -11.96
CA LEU A 156 -3.70 11.62 -12.55
C LEU A 156 -4.10 13.08 -12.80
N GLY A 157 -4.04 13.94 -11.77
CA GLY A 157 -4.40 15.35 -11.90
C GLY A 157 -3.51 16.12 -12.86
N GLY A 158 -2.22 15.76 -12.95
CA GLY A 158 -1.32 16.27 -13.98
C GLY A 158 -1.75 15.82 -15.39
N THR A 159 -2.17 14.58 -15.54
CA THR A 159 -2.62 14.03 -16.82
C THR A 159 -3.97 14.58 -17.26
N ARG A 160 -4.90 14.85 -16.34
CA ARG A 160 -6.17 15.53 -16.65
C ARG A 160 -5.93 16.82 -17.43
N ARG A 161 -4.99 17.65 -16.95
CA ARG A 161 -4.56 18.87 -17.64
C ARG A 161 -3.90 18.60 -18.98
N LEU A 162 -3.05 17.57 -19.07
CA LEU A 162 -2.44 17.19 -20.36
C LEU A 162 -3.49 16.75 -21.38
N VAL A 163 -4.56 16.08 -20.94
CA VAL A 163 -5.65 15.69 -21.84
C VAL A 163 -6.32 16.92 -22.44
N ASP A 164 -6.67 17.91 -21.61
CA ASP A 164 -7.31 19.15 -22.03
C ASP A 164 -6.37 20.02 -22.91
N ASP A 165 -5.16 20.29 -22.44
CA ASP A 165 -4.28 21.29 -23.07
C ASP A 165 -3.51 20.73 -24.28
N GLN A 166 -3.26 19.41 -24.31
CA GLN A 166 -2.26 18.83 -25.20
C GLN A 166 -2.74 17.63 -26.02
N VAL A 167 -3.60 16.77 -25.49
CA VAL A 167 -4.14 15.63 -26.24
C VAL A 167 -5.29 16.11 -27.12
N GLN A 168 -6.28 16.81 -26.56
CA GLN A 168 -7.48 17.26 -27.27
C GLN A 168 -7.17 18.09 -28.53
N PRO A 169 -6.23 19.06 -28.53
CA PRO A 169 -5.90 19.80 -29.75
C PRO A 169 -5.17 18.94 -30.80
N ARG A 170 -4.39 17.95 -30.35
CA ARG A 170 -3.58 17.10 -31.24
C ARG A 170 -4.42 16.07 -31.97
N VAL A 171 -5.34 15.39 -31.28
CA VAL A 171 -6.20 14.36 -31.90
C VAL A 171 -7.08 14.92 -33.03
N ARG A 172 -7.37 16.23 -33.04
CA ARG A 172 -8.15 16.90 -34.09
C ARG A 172 -7.38 17.10 -35.41
N ARG A 173 -6.06 16.95 -35.41
CA ARG A 173 -5.18 17.25 -36.56
C ARG A 173 -4.35 16.04 -37.01
N MET A 174 -4.73 14.84 -36.56
CA MET A 174 -3.98 13.61 -36.87
C MET A 174 -4.26 13.07 -38.27
N ASP A 175 -5.30 13.56 -38.94
CA ASP A 175 -5.59 13.36 -40.36
C ASP A 175 -4.40 13.72 -41.25
N SER A 176 -3.74 14.85 -40.95
CA SER A 176 -2.49 15.27 -41.61
C SER A 176 -1.31 14.29 -41.45
N ARG A 177 -1.44 13.30 -40.56
CA ARG A 177 -0.41 12.29 -40.23
C ARG A 177 -0.87 10.87 -40.52
N GLY A 178 -1.98 10.67 -41.25
CA GLY A 178 -2.47 9.36 -41.66
C GLY A 178 -3.26 8.59 -40.60
N LEU A 179 -3.72 9.24 -39.53
CA LEU A 179 -4.67 8.66 -38.56
C LEU A 179 -5.98 9.46 -38.57
N ALA A 180 -7.08 8.89 -38.07
CA ALA A 180 -8.36 9.59 -38.04
C ALA A 180 -8.35 10.76 -37.03
N ALA A 181 -8.98 11.87 -37.43
CA ALA A 181 -9.20 13.00 -36.54
C ALA A 181 -10.33 12.67 -35.55
N ARG A 182 -10.15 13.02 -34.28
CA ARG A 182 -11.12 12.76 -33.22
C ARG A 182 -11.44 14.03 -32.45
N GLN A 183 -12.71 14.17 -32.05
CA GLN A 183 -13.16 15.24 -31.18
C GLN A 183 -13.44 14.67 -29.79
N ILE A 184 -12.67 15.12 -28.80
CA ILE A 184 -12.90 14.84 -27.39
C ILE A 184 -13.55 16.09 -26.79
N GLU A 185 -14.58 15.91 -25.98
CA GLU A 185 -15.28 16.99 -25.28
C GLU A 185 -14.89 17.01 -23.80
N VAL A 186 -15.04 18.15 -23.13
CA VAL A 186 -14.60 18.29 -21.73
C VAL A 186 -15.43 17.40 -20.80
N ASP A 187 -16.72 17.20 -21.11
CA ASP A 187 -17.66 16.41 -20.33
C ASP A 187 -17.53 14.90 -20.54
N THR A 188 -16.82 14.46 -21.59
CA THR A 188 -16.54 13.05 -21.89
C THR A 188 -15.21 12.55 -21.33
N VAL A 189 -14.46 13.41 -20.62
CA VAL A 189 -13.31 13.02 -19.81
C VAL A 189 -13.77 12.89 -18.35
N LYS A 190 -13.72 11.66 -17.81
CA LYS A 190 -14.16 11.34 -16.45
C LYS A 190 -13.00 10.88 -15.58
N GLU A 191 -13.15 11.05 -14.27
CA GLU A 191 -12.22 10.55 -13.27
C GLU A 191 -12.88 9.49 -12.40
N LEU A 192 -12.18 8.41 -12.06
CA LEU A 192 -12.62 7.39 -11.11
C LEU A 192 -11.56 7.25 -10.02
N THR A 193 -11.75 8.01 -8.93
CA THR A 193 -10.76 8.16 -7.84
C THR A 193 -11.41 8.06 -6.47
N SER A 194 -10.59 7.90 -5.43
CA SER A 194 -11.05 7.82 -4.03
C SER A 194 -11.71 9.11 -3.53
N ARG A 195 -11.65 10.23 -4.28
CA ARG A 195 -12.32 11.49 -3.94
C ARG A 195 -13.83 11.48 -4.22
N LEU A 196 -14.31 10.48 -4.97
CA LEU A 196 -15.72 10.35 -5.28
C LEU A 196 -16.48 9.78 -4.08
N SER A 197 -17.64 10.35 -3.80
CA SER A 197 -18.57 9.76 -2.84
C SER A 197 -19.16 8.47 -3.41
N ALA A 198 -19.60 7.56 -2.52
CA ALA A 198 -20.21 6.30 -2.94
C ALA A 198 -21.43 6.48 -3.86
N ALA A 199 -22.16 7.60 -3.73
CA ALA A 199 -23.30 7.93 -4.58
C ALA A 199 -22.90 8.33 -6.01
N GLN A 200 -21.72 8.91 -6.20
CA GLN A 200 -21.23 9.36 -7.52
C GLN A 200 -20.63 8.23 -8.36
N ILE A 201 -20.22 7.12 -7.72
CA ILE A 201 -19.58 6.01 -8.41
C ILE A 201 -20.54 5.37 -9.43
N PRO A 202 -21.78 4.96 -9.06
CA PRO A 202 -22.73 4.39 -10.03
C PRO A 202 -22.97 5.29 -11.24
N GLU A 203 -23.12 6.61 -11.03
CA GLU A 203 -23.35 7.56 -12.13
C GLU A 203 -22.22 7.52 -13.17
N ILE A 204 -20.95 7.50 -12.71
CA ILE A 204 -19.80 7.41 -13.61
C ILE A 204 -19.78 6.07 -14.33
N LEU A 205 -20.15 4.98 -13.66
CA LEU A 205 -20.22 3.66 -14.28
C LEU A 205 -21.24 3.61 -15.41
N ASP A 206 -22.41 4.25 -15.26
CA ASP A 206 -23.40 4.35 -16.34
C ASP A 206 -22.85 5.04 -17.59
N PHE A 207 -22.08 6.13 -17.41
CA PHE A 207 -21.39 6.79 -18.53
C PHE A 207 -20.33 5.89 -19.18
N VAL A 208 -19.60 5.13 -18.37
CA VAL A 208 -18.53 4.23 -18.84
C VAL A 208 -19.10 2.97 -19.52
N GLU A 209 -20.32 2.54 -19.19
CA GLU A 209 -21.01 1.46 -19.91
C GLU A 209 -21.64 1.90 -21.23
N THR A 210 -21.87 3.20 -21.40
CA THR A 210 -22.50 3.77 -22.61
C THR A 210 -21.63 3.54 -23.87
N PRO A 211 -22.14 2.87 -24.93
CA PRO A 211 -21.37 2.58 -26.13
C PRO A 211 -21.27 3.76 -27.12
N PHE A 212 -20.18 3.79 -27.91
CA PHE A 212 -20.03 4.62 -29.11
C PHE A 212 -20.84 4.05 -30.27
N ASP A 213 -22.17 4.08 -30.14
CA ASP A 213 -23.09 3.69 -31.22
C ASP A 213 -23.34 4.87 -32.17
N PRO A 214 -22.97 4.75 -33.48
CA PRO A 214 -23.16 5.83 -34.45
C PRO A 214 -24.62 6.31 -34.57
N ALA A 215 -25.60 5.40 -34.47
CA ALA A 215 -27.02 5.74 -34.60
C ALA A 215 -27.51 6.53 -33.38
N VAL A 216 -27.11 6.12 -32.18
CA VAL A 216 -27.46 6.83 -30.93
C VAL A 216 -26.84 8.23 -30.92
N GLN A 217 -25.58 8.35 -31.35
CA GLN A 217 -24.91 9.64 -31.43
C GLN A 217 -25.53 10.57 -32.47
N ALA A 218 -25.92 10.05 -33.63
CA ALA A 218 -26.63 10.83 -34.66
C ALA A 218 -27.98 11.34 -34.14
N ARG A 219 -28.78 10.46 -33.51
CA ARG A 219 -30.06 10.82 -32.88
C ARG A 219 -29.88 11.91 -31.84
N ARG A 220 -28.88 11.77 -30.96
CA ARG A 220 -28.55 12.77 -29.95
C ARG A 220 -28.20 14.12 -30.58
N LYS A 221 -27.34 14.14 -31.61
CA LYS A 221 -26.99 15.37 -32.34
C LYS A 221 -28.23 16.05 -32.96
N GLN A 222 -29.16 15.27 -33.50
CA GLN A 222 -30.42 15.77 -34.04
C GLN A 222 -31.31 16.39 -32.95
N MET A 223 -31.51 15.70 -31.82
CA MET A 223 -32.30 16.22 -30.68
C MET A 223 -31.72 17.55 -30.15
N VAL A 224 -30.39 17.64 -30.04
CA VAL A 224 -29.72 18.89 -29.62
C VAL A 224 -29.93 20.00 -30.64
N ARG A 225 -29.85 19.71 -31.95
CA ARG A 225 -30.15 20.69 -33.02
C ARG A 225 -31.60 21.16 -33.00
N GLN A 226 -32.52 20.32 -32.53
CA GLN A 226 -33.93 20.64 -32.32
C GLN A 226 -34.22 21.36 -30.99
N GLY A 227 -33.18 21.69 -30.21
CA GLY A 227 -33.30 22.42 -28.94
C GLY A 227 -33.73 21.57 -27.74
N VAL A 228 -33.82 20.24 -27.89
CA VAL A 228 -34.16 19.34 -26.79
C VAL A 228 -32.99 19.26 -25.80
N ARG A 229 -33.27 19.51 -24.52
CA ARG A 229 -32.27 19.47 -23.43
C ARG A 229 -32.45 18.31 -22.46
N GLU A 230 -33.69 17.87 -22.24
CA GLU A 230 -34.03 16.76 -21.35
C GLU A 230 -34.22 15.44 -22.13
N GLY A 231 -33.96 14.31 -21.48
CA GLY A 231 -34.09 12.98 -22.10
C GLY A 231 -33.06 12.67 -23.20
N LEU A 232 -31.98 13.46 -23.29
CA LEU A 232 -30.88 13.17 -24.21
C LEU A 232 -30.17 11.86 -23.82
N PRO A 233 -29.84 10.99 -24.79
CA PRO A 233 -28.97 9.86 -24.52
C PRO A 233 -27.65 10.30 -23.88
N LEU A 234 -27.15 9.49 -22.94
CA LEU A 234 -25.84 9.71 -22.31
C LEU A 234 -24.74 9.76 -23.39
N LYS A 235 -23.73 10.59 -23.14
CA LYS A 235 -22.53 10.60 -23.99
C LYS A 235 -21.58 9.50 -23.51
N PRO A 236 -21.00 8.71 -24.43
CA PRO A 236 -19.98 7.75 -24.06
C PRO A 236 -18.69 8.48 -23.63
N VAL A 237 -17.92 7.85 -22.76
CA VAL A 237 -16.66 8.41 -22.21
C VAL A 237 -15.53 8.22 -23.21
N ASP A 238 -14.84 9.30 -23.60
CA ASP A 238 -13.65 9.22 -24.47
C ASP A 238 -12.41 8.80 -23.68
N VAL A 239 -12.22 9.40 -22.50
CA VAL A 239 -11.07 9.15 -21.63
C VAL A 239 -11.54 8.98 -20.18
N LEU A 240 -11.20 7.85 -19.58
CA LEU A 240 -11.42 7.58 -18.16
C LEU A 240 -10.07 7.61 -17.44
N LEU A 241 -9.86 8.56 -16.54
CA LEU A 241 -8.66 8.63 -15.72
C LEU A 241 -8.94 7.99 -14.35
N ALA A 242 -8.25 6.92 -14.01
CA ALA A 242 -8.56 6.12 -12.83
C ALA A 242 -7.33 5.81 -11.97
N THR A 243 -7.57 5.65 -10.67
CA THR A 243 -6.63 5.02 -9.73
C THR A 243 -7.12 3.61 -9.39
N ASN A 244 -6.63 3.02 -8.28
CA ASN A 244 -7.05 1.72 -7.75
C ASN A 244 -8.58 1.55 -7.61
N MET A 245 -9.37 2.62 -7.64
CA MET A 245 -10.83 2.53 -7.64
C MET A 245 -11.40 1.75 -8.82
N ILE A 246 -10.72 1.70 -9.97
CA ILE A 246 -11.16 0.84 -11.08
C ILE A 246 -10.98 -0.64 -10.78
N SER A 247 -10.04 -0.97 -9.89
CA SER A 247 -9.71 -2.33 -9.49
C SER A 247 -10.74 -2.94 -8.54
N VAL A 248 -11.58 -2.13 -7.89
CA VAL A 248 -12.53 -2.58 -6.85
C VAL A 248 -13.96 -2.54 -7.37
N GLY A 249 -14.62 -3.71 -7.48
CA GLY A 249 -16.09 -3.80 -7.62
C GLY A 249 -16.69 -3.18 -8.90
N VAL A 250 -15.90 -2.73 -9.85
CA VAL A 250 -16.35 -2.20 -11.15
C VAL A 250 -16.44 -3.35 -12.17
N ASP A 251 -17.65 -3.73 -12.59
CA ASP A 251 -17.88 -4.73 -13.66
C ASP A 251 -18.25 -4.08 -15.01
N VAL A 252 -17.33 -3.30 -15.59
CA VAL A 252 -17.53 -2.80 -16.97
C VAL A 252 -16.94 -3.80 -17.96
N ARG A 253 -17.81 -4.54 -18.65
CA ARG A 253 -17.39 -5.57 -19.64
C ARG A 253 -16.88 -5.01 -20.96
N ARG A 254 -17.24 -3.75 -21.26
CA ARG A 254 -17.06 -3.08 -22.55
C ARG A 254 -15.62 -2.67 -22.85
N LEU A 255 -14.79 -2.38 -21.85
CA LEU A 255 -13.51 -1.70 -22.06
C LEU A 255 -12.46 -2.62 -22.70
N GLY A 256 -11.81 -2.13 -23.76
CA GLY A 256 -10.79 -2.83 -24.56
C GLY A 256 -9.43 -2.13 -24.64
N LEU A 257 -9.28 -0.92 -24.10
CA LEU A 257 -8.05 -0.13 -24.22
C LEU A 257 -7.61 0.55 -22.90
N MET A 258 -6.36 0.31 -22.49
CA MET A 258 -5.77 0.92 -21.29
C MET A 258 -4.34 1.43 -21.52
N ALA A 259 -4.02 2.57 -20.94
CA ALA A 259 -2.68 3.10 -20.78
C ALA A 259 -2.34 3.20 -19.28
N VAL A 260 -1.31 2.47 -18.86
CA VAL A 260 -0.82 2.45 -17.48
C VAL A 260 0.43 3.33 -17.38
N LEU A 261 0.45 4.28 -16.45
CA LEU A 261 1.63 5.13 -16.22
C LEU A 261 2.48 4.59 -15.07
N SER A 262 3.73 4.21 -15.39
CA SER A 262 4.69 3.57 -14.47
C SER A 262 4.20 2.23 -13.92
N GLN A 263 5.06 1.47 -13.24
CA GLN A 263 4.63 0.26 -12.56
C GLN A 263 3.84 0.62 -11.29
N PRO A 264 2.63 0.06 -11.06
CA PRO A 264 1.92 0.17 -9.78
C PRO A 264 2.78 -0.25 -8.58
N LYS A 265 2.41 0.20 -7.37
CA LYS A 265 3.19 -0.10 -6.16
C LYS A 265 3.26 -1.60 -5.87
N THR A 266 2.19 -2.34 -6.18
CA THR A 266 2.09 -3.78 -6.00
C THR A 266 1.74 -4.49 -7.30
N THR A 267 2.15 -5.74 -7.42
CA THR A 267 1.80 -6.61 -8.54
C THR A 267 0.31 -6.97 -8.52
N ALA A 268 -0.26 -7.17 -7.32
CA ALA A 268 -1.68 -7.41 -7.15
C ALA A 268 -2.54 -6.28 -7.76
N GLU A 269 -2.20 -5.03 -7.44
CA GLU A 269 -2.87 -3.85 -8.00
C GLU A 269 -2.75 -3.81 -9.53
N TYR A 270 -1.57 -4.08 -10.08
CA TYR A 270 -1.34 -4.12 -11.53
C TYR A 270 -2.22 -5.17 -12.23
N ILE A 271 -2.30 -6.38 -11.69
CA ILE A 271 -3.13 -7.46 -12.24
C ILE A 271 -4.61 -7.07 -12.17
N GLN A 272 -5.07 -6.56 -11.03
CA GLN A 272 -6.47 -6.20 -10.83
C GLN A 272 -6.89 -5.05 -11.75
N ALA A 273 -6.07 -4.00 -11.85
CA ALA A 273 -6.35 -2.85 -12.70
C ALA A 273 -6.38 -3.25 -14.18
N THR A 274 -5.33 -3.90 -14.67
CA THR A 274 -5.22 -4.26 -16.09
C THR A 274 -6.18 -5.37 -16.52
N SER A 275 -6.74 -6.12 -15.56
CA SER A 275 -7.80 -7.11 -15.82
C SER A 275 -9.21 -6.53 -15.88
N ARG A 276 -9.36 -5.22 -15.80
CA ARG A 276 -10.64 -4.51 -16.07
C ARG A 276 -10.83 -4.20 -17.55
N VAL A 277 -9.82 -4.45 -18.38
CA VAL A 277 -9.87 -4.26 -19.83
C VAL A 277 -9.66 -5.59 -20.55
N GLY A 278 -10.37 -5.79 -21.66
CA GLY A 278 -10.25 -6.99 -22.49
C GLY A 278 -10.93 -8.22 -21.89
N ARG A 279 -12.08 -8.04 -21.22
CA ARG A 279 -12.86 -9.13 -20.60
C ARG A 279 -13.75 -9.86 -21.60
N ALA A 280 -14.56 -9.11 -22.35
CA ALA A 280 -15.50 -9.64 -23.35
C ALA A 280 -15.02 -9.43 -24.79
N SER A 281 -13.98 -8.62 -24.99
CA SER A 281 -13.42 -8.24 -26.29
C SER A 281 -11.89 -8.24 -26.21
N PRO A 282 -11.15 -8.29 -27.33
CA PRO A 282 -9.70 -8.25 -27.28
C PRO A 282 -9.20 -6.98 -26.58
N GLY A 283 -8.22 -7.14 -25.69
CA GLY A 283 -7.69 -6.02 -24.91
C GLY A 283 -6.30 -5.58 -25.37
N LEU A 284 -6.03 -4.28 -25.30
CA LEU A 284 -4.69 -3.71 -25.43
C LEU A 284 -4.35 -2.90 -24.17
N VAL A 285 -3.27 -3.28 -23.50
CA VAL A 285 -2.72 -2.59 -22.33
C VAL A 285 -1.33 -2.08 -22.67
N CYS A 286 -1.17 -0.76 -22.73
CA CYS A 286 0.12 -0.11 -22.95
C CYS A 286 0.68 0.41 -21.62
N VAL A 287 1.82 -0.09 -21.18
CA VAL A 287 2.47 0.35 -19.94
C VAL A 287 3.64 1.27 -20.28
N LEU A 288 3.58 2.50 -19.82
CA LEU A 288 4.63 3.49 -20.05
C LEU A 288 5.55 3.59 -18.83
N TYR A 289 6.76 3.04 -18.95
CA TYR A 289 7.78 2.97 -17.90
C TYR A 289 8.68 4.19 -17.88
N ASN A 290 9.05 4.62 -16.67
CA ASN A 290 9.96 5.72 -16.45
C ASN A 290 11.42 5.26 -16.48
N TRP A 291 12.11 5.59 -17.58
CA TRP A 291 13.52 5.28 -17.78
C TRP A 291 14.45 5.80 -16.67
N SER A 292 14.04 6.84 -15.93
CA SER A 292 14.84 7.43 -14.83
C SER A 292 14.61 6.78 -13.46
N ARG A 293 13.61 5.89 -13.34
CA ARG A 293 13.30 5.14 -12.12
C ARG A 293 13.83 3.71 -12.27
N PRO A 294 14.80 3.27 -11.43
CA PRO A 294 15.37 1.92 -11.53
C PRO A 294 14.32 0.80 -11.48
N ARG A 295 13.28 0.95 -10.66
CA ARG A 295 12.19 -0.03 -10.53
C ARG A 295 11.41 -0.20 -11.84
N ASP A 296 10.98 0.90 -12.45
CA ASP A 296 10.28 0.87 -13.73
C ASP A 296 11.15 0.27 -14.84
N LEU A 297 12.44 0.65 -14.88
CA LEU A 297 13.37 0.12 -15.88
C LEU A 297 13.56 -1.39 -15.72
N SER A 298 13.71 -1.88 -14.49
CA SER A 298 13.81 -3.32 -14.21
C SER A 298 12.56 -4.10 -14.63
N HIS A 299 11.36 -3.52 -14.48
CA HIS A 299 10.13 -4.14 -14.99
C HIS A 299 10.06 -4.12 -16.52
N TYR A 300 10.57 -3.06 -17.17
CA TYR A 300 10.62 -2.97 -18.62
C TYR A 300 11.63 -3.97 -19.22
N GLU A 301 12.82 -4.10 -18.63
CA GLU A 301 13.85 -5.03 -19.12
C GLU A 301 13.43 -6.49 -18.97
N ALA A 302 12.70 -6.81 -17.90
CA ALA A 302 12.15 -8.14 -17.67
C ALA A 302 10.70 -8.29 -18.16
N PHE A 303 10.20 -7.40 -19.03
CA PHE A 303 8.76 -7.25 -19.29
C PHE A 303 8.07 -8.56 -19.67
N GLU A 304 8.61 -9.32 -20.63
CA GLU A 304 8.02 -10.59 -21.08
C GLU A 304 8.03 -11.65 -19.97
N HIS A 305 9.17 -11.83 -19.32
CA HIS A 305 9.31 -12.79 -18.22
C HIS A 305 8.39 -12.43 -17.03
N TYR A 306 8.32 -11.15 -16.68
CA TYR A 306 7.44 -10.64 -15.64
C TYR A 306 5.98 -10.92 -15.98
N HIS A 307 5.50 -10.61 -17.19
CA HIS A 307 4.10 -10.90 -17.57
C HIS A 307 3.80 -12.39 -17.69
N ALA A 308 4.77 -13.21 -18.11
CA ALA A 308 4.62 -14.66 -18.13
C ALA A 308 4.52 -15.25 -16.71
N THR A 309 5.04 -14.57 -15.69
CA THR A 309 5.16 -15.07 -14.32
C THR A 309 4.54 -14.16 -13.25
N PHE A 310 3.76 -13.13 -13.62
CA PHE A 310 3.35 -12.06 -12.69
C PHE A 310 2.58 -12.53 -11.45
N TYR A 311 1.89 -13.68 -11.48
CA TYR A 311 1.23 -14.25 -10.32
C TYR A 311 2.22 -14.72 -9.25
N LYS A 312 3.45 -15.10 -9.63
CA LYS A 312 4.56 -15.40 -8.70
C LYS A 312 5.00 -14.17 -7.92
N HIS A 313 4.88 -12.99 -8.53
CA HIS A 313 5.31 -11.71 -7.98
C HIS A 313 4.24 -11.03 -7.10
N VAL A 314 3.03 -11.59 -7.02
CA VAL A 314 1.99 -11.14 -6.08
C VAL A 314 2.54 -11.18 -4.65
N GLU A 315 2.46 -10.03 -4.00
CA GLU A 315 2.92 -9.82 -2.64
C GLU A 315 2.03 -10.59 -1.65
N ALA A 316 2.61 -11.09 -0.55
CA ALA A 316 1.79 -11.64 0.52
C ALA A 316 1.16 -10.49 1.32
N LEU A 317 -0.12 -10.63 1.61
CA LEU A 317 -0.84 -9.69 2.47
C LEU A 317 -0.69 -10.16 3.92
N SER A 318 -0.53 -9.21 4.83
CA SER A 318 -0.43 -9.47 6.27
C SER A 318 -1.52 -8.68 7.02
N ILE A 319 -1.99 -9.26 8.12
CA ILE A 319 -2.97 -8.68 9.04
C ILE A 319 -2.65 -9.11 10.46
N THR A 320 -2.95 -8.27 11.44
CA THR A 320 -2.56 -8.44 12.85
C THR A 320 -3.69 -8.05 13.82
N PRO A 321 -4.83 -8.78 13.86
CA PRO A 321 -6.02 -8.41 14.63
C PRO A 321 -5.84 -8.04 16.11
N PHE A 322 -4.87 -8.69 16.77
CA PHE A 322 -4.58 -8.50 18.21
C PHE A 322 -3.26 -7.75 18.45
N ALA A 323 -2.78 -6.99 17.47
CA ALA A 323 -1.68 -6.06 17.72
C ALA A 323 -2.11 -4.99 18.74
N PRO A 324 -1.19 -4.45 19.58
CA PRO A 324 -1.52 -3.48 20.62
C PRO A 324 -2.38 -2.31 20.12
N ARG A 325 -2.07 -1.79 18.93
CA ARG A 325 -2.81 -0.68 18.33
C ARG A 325 -4.20 -1.07 17.81
N ALA A 326 -4.35 -2.30 17.32
CA ALA A 326 -5.65 -2.83 16.93
C ALA A 326 -6.56 -2.98 18.16
N ILE A 327 -6.00 -3.43 19.28
CA ILE A 327 -6.66 -3.52 20.59
C ILE A 327 -7.09 -2.11 21.06
N ASP A 328 -6.18 -1.13 21.05
CA ASP A 328 -6.47 0.27 21.42
C ASP A 328 -7.72 0.79 20.69
N ARG A 329 -7.79 0.57 19.38
CA ARG A 329 -8.83 1.12 18.49
C ARG A 329 -10.13 0.30 18.44
N GLY A 330 -10.07 -1.01 18.59
CA GLY A 330 -11.21 -1.90 18.31
C GLY A 330 -11.79 -2.64 19.51
N LEU A 331 -11.04 -2.81 20.61
CA LEU A 331 -11.44 -3.72 21.68
C LEU A 331 -12.76 -3.32 22.36
N ALA A 332 -13.00 -2.02 22.60
CA ALA A 332 -14.26 -1.56 23.20
C ALA A 332 -15.48 -1.90 22.34
N ALA A 333 -15.41 -1.65 21.04
CA ALA A 333 -16.49 -2.00 20.12
C ALA A 333 -16.71 -3.51 20.06
N LEU A 334 -15.63 -4.31 20.09
CA LEU A 334 -15.71 -5.77 20.12
C LEU A 334 -16.41 -6.26 21.40
N LEU A 335 -15.97 -5.80 22.58
CA LEU A 335 -16.54 -6.15 23.87
C LEU A 335 -18.02 -5.77 23.95
N VAL A 336 -18.35 -4.52 23.61
CA VAL A 336 -19.72 -4.02 23.66
C VAL A 336 -20.62 -4.78 22.68
N SER A 337 -20.13 -5.13 21.48
CA SER A 337 -20.91 -5.89 20.51
C SER A 337 -21.27 -7.29 21.02
N LEU A 338 -20.30 -8.00 21.59
CA LEU A 338 -20.54 -9.33 22.17
C LEU A 338 -21.52 -9.29 23.35
N VAL A 339 -21.41 -8.30 24.23
CA VAL A 339 -22.30 -8.18 25.39
C VAL A 339 -23.71 -7.73 24.98
N ARG A 340 -23.81 -6.71 24.12
CA ARG A 340 -25.08 -6.09 23.71
C ARG A 340 -25.92 -6.98 22.79
N LEU A 341 -25.27 -7.73 21.90
CA LEU A 341 -25.97 -8.50 20.85
C LEU A 341 -26.24 -9.95 21.27
N ALA A 342 -25.64 -10.45 22.34
CA ALA A 342 -25.83 -11.83 22.80
C ALA A 342 -27.18 -12.10 23.48
N SER A 343 -27.85 -11.07 24.02
CA SER A 343 -29.12 -11.23 24.74
C SER A 343 -30.00 -9.98 24.61
N PRO A 344 -31.34 -10.12 24.60
CA PRO A 344 -32.27 -8.99 24.69
C PRO A 344 -32.06 -8.11 25.94
N GLU A 345 -31.56 -8.69 27.04
CA GLU A 345 -31.34 -8.02 28.33
C GLU A 345 -30.54 -6.73 28.21
N LEU A 346 -29.40 -6.79 27.52
CA LEU A 346 -28.48 -5.66 27.35
C LEU A 346 -28.58 -5.01 25.98
N ASN A 347 -29.61 -5.32 25.18
CA ASN A 347 -29.69 -4.87 23.79
C ASN A 347 -30.10 -3.41 23.63
N ASP A 348 -31.07 -2.96 24.45
CA ASP A 348 -31.64 -1.62 24.38
C ASP A 348 -30.60 -0.55 24.73
N ASN A 349 -30.77 0.66 24.19
CA ASN A 349 -29.77 1.72 24.35
C ASN A 349 -29.48 2.05 25.82
N SER A 350 -30.51 2.08 26.66
CA SER A 350 -30.44 2.40 28.10
C SER A 350 -29.89 1.27 28.95
N ALA A 351 -29.86 0.04 28.43
CA ALA A 351 -29.40 -1.13 29.16
C ALA A 351 -27.89 -1.14 29.41
N ALA A 352 -27.14 -0.24 28.76
CA ALA A 352 -25.73 -0.03 29.06
C ALA A 352 -25.46 0.29 30.55
N ALA A 353 -26.42 0.92 31.25
CA ALA A 353 -26.33 1.22 32.68
C ALA A 353 -26.52 -0.02 33.59
N GLN A 354 -27.01 -1.14 33.05
CA GLN A 354 -27.35 -2.33 33.83
C GLN A 354 -26.16 -3.29 34.00
N LEU A 355 -25.02 -3.01 33.36
CA LEU A 355 -23.86 -3.87 33.47
C LEU A 355 -23.24 -3.82 34.88
N ILE A 356 -23.11 -4.99 35.50
CA ILE A 356 -22.51 -5.18 36.83
C ILE A 356 -21.16 -5.91 36.76
N PRO A 357 -20.30 -5.77 37.78
CA PRO A 357 -19.11 -6.63 37.90
C PRO A 357 -19.50 -8.12 37.82
N GLY A 358 -18.76 -8.89 37.02
CA GLY A 358 -18.96 -10.34 36.91
C GLY A 358 -20.22 -10.77 36.15
N HIS A 359 -20.86 -9.87 35.39
CA HIS A 359 -22.04 -10.19 34.57
C HIS A 359 -21.77 -11.43 33.66
N PRO A 360 -22.67 -12.43 33.59
CA PRO A 360 -22.44 -13.64 32.80
C PRO A 360 -22.13 -13.37 31.32
N LEU A 361 -22.86 -12.45 30.68
CA LEU A 361 -22.60 -12.02 29.30
C LEU A 361 -21.21 -11.39 29.11
N ALA A 362 -20.73 -10.61 30.08
CA ALA A 362 -19.38 -10.04 30.03
C ALA A 362 -18.31 -11.13 30.16
N ARG A 363 -18.52 -12.12 31.04
CA ARG A 363 -17.63 -13.27 31.17
C ARG A 363 -17.58 -14.11 29.89
N ALA A 364 -18.73 -14.38 29.28
CA ALA A 364 -18.79 -15.10 28.01
C ALA A 364 -18.07 -14.33 26.88
N ALA A 365 -18.23 -13.00 26.83
CA ALA A 365 -17.50 -12.15 25.90
C ALA A 365 -15.98 -12.21 26.13
N PHE A 366 -15.52 -12.16 27.39
CA PHE A 366 -14.10 -12.32 27.73
C PHE A 366 -13.56 -13.66 27.25
N ASP A 367 -14.23 -14.76 27.57
CA ASP A 367 -13.80 -16.11 27.20
C ASP A 367 -13.70 -16.25 25.66
N ALA A 368 -14.66 -15.70 24.92
CA ALA A 368 -14.65 -15.70 23.45
C ALA A 368 -13.48 -14.90 22.86
N ILE A 369 -13.24 -13.68 23.38
CA ILE A 369 -12.17 -12.81 22.89
C ILE A 369 -10.79 -13.40 23.22
N LEU A 370 -10.60 -13.87 24.45
CA LEU A 370 -9.33 -14.44 24.92
C LEU A 370 -8.96 -15.74 24.20
N ALA A 371 -9.94 -16.63 24.00
CA ALA A 371 -9.72 -17.85 23.24
C ALA A 371 -9.29 -17.54 21.80
N ARG A 372 -9.90 -16.53 21.18
CA ARG A 372 -9.54 -16.14 19.81
C ARG A 372 -8.20 -15.42 19.73
N ALA A 373 -7.88 -14.56 20.68
CA ALA A 373 -6.58 -13.90 20.78
C ALA A 373 -5.43 -14.92 20.85
N GLU A 374 -5.59 -15.95 21.68
CA GLU A 374 -4.61 -17.03 21.80
C GLU A 374 -4.47 -17.84 20.52
N GLN A 375 -5.58 -18.21 19.90
CA GLN A 375 -5.57 -19.03 18.69
C GLN A 375 -5.01 -18.30 17.48
N VAL A 376 -5.25 -16.99 17.35
CA VAL A 376 -4.79 -16.18 16.22
C VAL A 376 -3.38 -15.64 16.41
N ALA A 377 -3.05 -15.17 17.61
CA ALA A 377 -1.84 -14.39 17.88
C ALA A 377 -1.00 -14.91 19.06
N GLY A 378 -1.36 -16.05 19.65
CA GLY A 378 -0.58 -16.72 20.69
C GLY A 378 -0.83 -16.20 22.11
N LYS A 379 -0.10 -16.78 23.06
CA LYS A 379 -0.30 -16.58 24.50
C LYS A 379 -0.04 -15.14 24.96
N GLU A 380 0.99 -14.48 24.41
CA GLU A 380 1.29 -13.08 24.73
C GLU A 380 0.14 -12.14 24.38
N ALA A 381 -0.47 -12.34 23.21
CA ALA A 381 -1.64 -11.57 22.79
C ALA A 381 -2.84 -11.82 23.71
N ARG A 382 -3.04 -13.06 24.17
CA ARG A 382 -4.08 -13.38 25.16
C ARG A 382 -3.87 -12.63 26.47
N GLU A 383 -2.63 -12.58 26.97
CA GLU A 383 -2.29 -11.89 28.22
C GLU A 383 -2.53 -10.37 28.10
N LEU A 384 -2.03 -9.74 27.03
CA LEU A 384 -2.28 -8.32 26.73
C LEU A 384 -3.78 -8.00 26.63
N VAL A 385 -4.52 -8.81 25.87
CA VAL A 385 -5.97 -8.62 25.69
C VAL A 385 -6.72 -8.81 27.02
N ALA A 386 -6.27 -9.72 27.89
CA ALA A 386 -6.90 -9.92 29.20
C ALA A 386 -6.73 -8.70 30.11
N GLU A 387 -5.57 -8.06 30.09
CA GLU A 387 -5.31 -6.82 30.84
C GLU A 387 -6.18 -5.68 30.32
N GLU A 388 -6.19 -5.45 29.01
CA GLU A 388 -6.99 -4.38 28.39
C GLU A 388 -8.50 -4.60 28.54
N LEU A 389 -8.98 -5.84 28.45
CA LEU A 389 -10.40 -6.15 28.69
C LEU A 389 -10.83 -5.82 30.12
N LYS A 390 -10.00 -6.11 31.13
CA LYS A 390 -10.28 -5.74 32.53
C LYS A 390 -10.40 -4.22 32.67
N VAL A 391 -9.47 -3.48 32.10
CA VAL A 391 -9.49 -2.00 32.11
C VAL A 391 -10.78 -1.47 31.49
N ARG A 392 -11.19 -1.99 30.32
CA ARG A 392 -12.44 -1.56 29.65
C ARG A 392 -13.69 -1.93 30.45
N LEU A 393 -13.73 -3.12 31.04
CA LEU A 393 -14.86 -3.54 31.86
C LEU A 393 -15.02 -2.66 33.11
N ASP A 394 -13.91 -2.38 33.81
CA ASP A 394 -13.91 -1.51 34.99
C ASP A 394 -14.39 -0.09 34.65
N GLN A 395 -13.94 0.45 33.50
CA GLN A 395 -14.40 1.73 32.98
C GLN A 395 -15.91 1.74 32.69
N TRP A 396 -16.44 0.70 32.05
CA TRP A 396 -17.87 0.58 31.77
C TRP A 396 -18.68 0.48 33.05
N VAL A 397 -18.31 -0.43 33.97
CA VAL A 397 -19.00 -0.60 35.26
C VAL A 397 -18.98 0.69 36.08
N HIS A 398 -17.86 1.43 36.07
CA HIS A 398 -17.76 2.72 36.75
C HIS A 398 -18.70 3.77 36.14
N ALA A 399 -18.78 3.83 34.81
CA ALA A 399 -19.70 4.71 34.10
C ALA A 399 -21.18 4.34 34.39
N ALA A 400 -21.48 3.05 34.50
CA ALA A 400 -22.81 2.56 34.86
C ALA A 400 -23.20 3.00 36.29
N LYS A 401 -22.29 2.87 37.27
CA LYS A 401 -22.53 3.28 38.67
C LYS A 401 -22.74 4.79 38.85
N LYS A 402 -22.01 5.63 38.09
CA LYS A 402 -22.12 7.10 38.14
C LYS A 402 -23.47 7.64 37.65
N SER A 403 -24.29 6.80 37.03
CA SER A 403 -25.58 7.18 36.43
C SER A 403 -26.72 7.35 37.45
N SER A 404 -26.41 7.40 38.74
CA SER A 404 -27.38 7.52 39.85
C SER A 404 -27.80 8.97 40.16
N GLY A 405 -27.25 9.98 39.46
CA GLY A 405 -27.50 11.42 39.67
C GLY A 405 -28.42 12.12 38.65
N GLY A 406 -29.33 11.40 38.00
CA GLY A 406 -30.29 11.96 37.01
C GLY A 406 -29.82 11.90 35.54
N ALA A 407 -28.57 11.53 35.31
CA ALA A 407 -28.04 11.19 34.00
C ALA A 407 -27.94 9.66 33.84
N ALA A 408 -28.45 9.09 32.74
CA ALA A 408 -28.47 7.65 32.50
C ALA A 408 -27.42 7.25 31.45
N LEU A 409 -26.60 6.24 31.72
CA LEU A 409 -25.67 5.69 30.72
C LEU A 409 -26.45 4.98 29.60
N GLY A 410 -26.17 5.35 28.35
CA GLY A 410 -26.65 4.64 27.17
C GLY A 410 -25.50 4.27 26.24
N TYR A 411 -25.68 3.31 25.34
CA TYR A 411 -24.63 2.95 24.38
C TYR A 411 -24.28 4.12 23.45
N LYS A 412 -25.29 4.83 22.96
CA LYS A 412 -25.16 6.02 22.09
C LYS A 412 -26.08 7.14 22.57
N ASP A 413 -25.79 8.36 22.16
CA ASP A 413 -26.72 9.48 22.33
C ASP A 413 -27.93 9.31 21.39
N ARG A 414 -29.14 9.65 21.87
CA ARG A 414 -30.36 9.54 21.05
C ARG A 414 -30.40 10.71 20.07
N LYS A 415 -30.13 10.44 18.78
CA LYS A 415 -30.17 11.44 17.69
C LYS A 415 -31.50 12.17 17.57
N ASP A 416 -32.60 11.55 18.01
CA ASP A 416 -33.96 12.02 17.75
C ASP A 416 -34.51 12.93 18.87
N ARG A 417 -33.82 12.98 20.04
CA ARG A 417 -34.08 13.89 21.16
C ARG A 417 -32.78 14.10 21.91
N LYS A 418 -32.20 15.31 21.86
CA LYS A 418 -31.20 15.74 22.86
C LYS A 418 -31.89 15.83 24.23
N ASP A 419 -32.05 14.69 24.88
CA ASP A 419 -32.74 14.56 26.17
C ASP A 419 -31.92 15.20 27.31
N GLY A 420 -30.65 15.57 27.05
CA GLY A 420 -29.73 16.19 28.02
C GLY A 420 -29.34 15.27 29.19
N LYS A 421 -29.96 14.09 29.29
CA LYS A 421 -29.85 13.12 30.38
C LYS A 421 -29.07 11.86 30.00
N THR A 422 -28.94 11.51 28.73
CA THR A 422 -28.22 10.29 28.33
C THR A 422 -26.74 10.58 28.16
N VAL A 423 -25.89 9.87 28.91
CA VAL A 423 -24.43 9.91 28.74
C VAL A 423 -24.04 8.74 27.82
N PRO A 424 -23.39 8.99 26.67
CA PRO A 424 -23.00 7.91 25.77
C PRO A 424 -21.75 7.18 26.29
N LEU A 425 -21.83 5.85 26.37
CA LEU A 425 -20.67 4.98 26.57
C LEU A 425 -19.74 5.05 25.35
N LEU A 426 -20.29 4.80 24.15
CA LEU A 426 -19.52 4.79 22.91
C LEU A 426 -19.36 6.22 22.39
N LYS A 427 -18.12 6.65 22.21
CA LYS A 427 -17.78 7.97 21.67
C LYS A 427 -17.33 7.84 20.22
N LEU A 428 -17.76 8.79 19.38
CA LEU A 428 -17.26 8.90 18.02
C LEU A 428 -15.84 9.51 18.04
N PRO A 429 -14.97 9.16 17.07
CA PRO A 429 -13.67 9.78 16.96
C PRO A 429 -13.82 11.29 16.73
N GLY A 430 -13.06 12.08 17.48
CA GLY A 430 -13.02 13.54 17.36
C GLY A 430 -11.57 14.05 17.33
N PRO A 431 -11.37 15.38 17.26
CA PRO A 431 -10.03 15.98 17.28
C PRO A 431 -9.29 15.85 18.62
N GLY A 432 -9.95 15.35 19.67
CA GLY A 432 -9.35 15.06 20.97
C GLY A 432 -8.59 13.72 21.02
N GLU A 433 -8.05 13.38 22.18
CA GLU A 433 -7.36 12.11 22.38
C GLU A 433 -8.29 10.90 22.26
N TRP A 434 -7.72 9.77 21.86
CA TRP A 434 -8.46 8.51 21.78
C TRP A 434 -8.72 7.97 23.19
N GLU A 435 -9.98 7.95 23.59
CA GLU A 435 -10.39 7.45 24.91
C GLU A 435 -10.73 5.95 24.86
N GLY A 436 -10.84 5.32 26.04
CA GLY A 436 -11.12 3.89 26.19
C GLY A 436 -12.43 3.40 25.55
N PHE A 437 -13.41 4.25 25.27
CA PHE A 437 -14.63 3.85 24.53
C PHE A 437 -14.84 4.65 23.25
N THR A 438 -13.79 5.29 22.72
CA THR A 438 -13.82 5.83 21.37
C THR A 438 -13.86 4.67 20.37
N CYS A 439 -14.84 4.68 19.47
CA CYS A 439 -15.10 3.61 18.51
C CYS A 439 -15.28 4.17 17.11
N LEU A 440 -14.69 3.53 16.10
CA LEU A 440 -14.84 3.92 14.70
C LEU A 440 -16.29 3.74 14.24
N ASN A 441 -16.78 4.67 13.42
CA ASN A 441 -18.13 4.57 12.83
C ASN A 441 -18.11 3.89 11.46
N SER A 442 -16.97 3.91 10.78
CA SER A 442 -16.68 3.13 9.58
C SER A 442 -15.31 2.49 9.71
N LEU A 443 -15.19 1.25 9.21
CA LEU A 443 -13.89 0.60 9.00
C LEU A 443 -13.07 1.25 7.88
N ARG A 444 -13.62 2.25 7.16
CA ARG A 444 -12.86 3.15 6.28
C ARG A 444 -12.29 4.36 7.02
N ASP A 445 -12.78 4.67 8.23
CA ASP A 445 -12.28 5.79 9.05
C ASP A 445 -10.93 5.46 9.73
N VAL A 446 -10.31 4.31 9.40
CA VAL A 446 -8.90 4.02 9.71
C VAL A 446 -7.94 4.83 8.83
N GLU A 447 -8.45 5.57 7.85
CA GLU A 447 -7.72 6.59 7.10
C GLU A 447 -7.67 7.89 7.95
N PRO A 448 -6.60 8.18 8.71
CA PRO A 448 -6.57 9.41 9.49
C PRO A 448 -6.52 10.62 8.55
N PRO A 449 -7.27 11.70 8.83
CA PRO A 449 -6.94 12.99 8.27
C PRO A 449 -5.54 13.38 8.75
N VAL A 450 -4.64 13.71 7.83
CA VAL A 450 -3.29 14.19 8.17
C VAL A 450 -3.42 15.52 8.91
N SER A 451 -2.90 15.59 10.14
CA SER A 451 -2.82 16.84 10.89
C SER A 451 -1.88 17.80 10.18
N LEU A 452 -2.45 18.86 9.62
CA LEU A 452 -1.71 19.92 8.95
C LEU A 452 -1.31 20.97 9.99
N ILE A 453 -0.03 21.02 10.32
CA ILE A 453 0.53 21.91 11.33
C ILE A 453 1.24 23.07 10.63
N LEU A 454 1.08 24.27 11.15
CA LEU A 454 1.84 25.44 10.74
C LEU A 454 3.05 25.56 11.67
N VAL A 455 4.25 25.36 11.14
CA VAL A 455 5.49 25.45 11.94
C VAL A 455 6.08 26.84 11.76
N ASP A 456 6.11 27.64 12.83
CA ASP A 456 6.69 29.00 12.80
C ASP A 456 8.21 28.95 12.61
N SER A 457 8.65 29.49 11.48
CA SER A 457 10.00 29.75 10.97
C SER A 457 11.05 28.66 11.21
N VAL A 458 11.70 28.24 10.13
CA VAL A 458 12.92 27.41 10.16
C VAL A 458 14.12 28.26 10.64
N ALA A 459 14.00 28.90 11.81
CA ALA A 459 15.18 29.25 12.58
C ALA A 459 15.73 27.91 13.07
N SER A 460 16.88 27.50 12.54
CA SER A 460 17.64 26.30 12.89
C SER A 460 16.92 25.44 13.92
N ALA A 461 16.20 24.41 13.45
CA ALA A 461 16.01 23.25 14.29
C ALA A 461 17.42 22.69 14.53
N ALA A 462 18.14 23.31 15.47
CA ALA A 462 19.18 22.63 16.20
C ALA A 462 18.51 21.33 16.66
N PRO A 463 19.20 20.18 16.56
CA PRO A 463 18.68 18.96 17.16
C PRO A 463 18.27 19.33 18.58
N GLY A 464 16.96 19.30 18.84
CA GLY A 464 16.44 19.61 20.16
C GLY A 464 17.21 18.74 21.14
N GLU A 465 17.57 19.32 22.28
CA GLU A 465 18.16 18.59 23.41
C GLU A 465 17.59 17.18 23.48
N GLU A 466 18.47 16.20 23.60
CA GLU A 466 18.15 14.80 23.87
C GLU A 466 17.18 14.74 25.06
N ARG A 467 15.89 14.80 24.76
CA ARG A 467 14.91 14.08 25.55
C ARG A 467 15.11 12.66 25.12
N ASP A 468 15.84 11.91 25.94
CA ASP A 468 15.78 10.45 25.95
C ASP A 468 14.35 10.05 25.61
N GLY A 469 14.17 9.35 24.50
CA GLY A 469 12.84 8.98 24.03
C GLY A 469 12.14 8.18 25.12
N GLU A 470 11.25 8.83 25.87
CA GLU A 470 10.33 8.18 26.80
C GLU A 470 9.51 7.18 25.97
N GLY A 471 9.92 5.90 25.97
CA GLY A 471 9.26 4.81 25.26
C GLY A 471 10.09 4.02 24.25
N ALA A 472 11.43 4.20 24.18
CA ALA A 472 12.28 3.35 23.34
C ALA A 472 12.86 2.16 24.14
N GLY A 473 12.39 0.95 23.87
CA GLY A 473 12.93 -0.28 24.46
C GLY A 473 14.26 -0.67 23.80
N LYS A 474 15.33 -0.83 24.59
CA LYS A 474 16.61 -1.37 24.09
C LYS A 474 16.58 -2.89 24.17
N GLU A 475 16.75 -3.54 23.02
CA GLU A 475 16.85 -4.99 22.89
C GLU A 475 18.27 -5.41 22.55
N LYS A 476 18.65 -6.61 22.99
CA LYS A 476 19.92 -7.22 22.56
C LYS A 476 19.78 -7.68 21.10
N PRO A 477 20.84 -7.60 20.29
CA PRO A 477 20.86 -8.28 19.00
C PRO A 477 20.54 -9.78 19.14
N PRO A 478 19.88 -10.40 18.16
CA PRO A 478 19.70 -11.85 18.13
C PRO A 478 21.05 -12.58 18.23
N GLY A 479 21.06 -13.74 18.91
CA GLY A 479 22.29 -14.42 19.32
C GLY A 479 23.21 -14.72 18.14
N ARG A 480 22.66 -15.19 17.02
CA ARG A 480 23.42 -15.49 15.80
C ARG A 480 24.03 -14.26 15.13
N TYR A 481 23.44 -13.08 15.36
CA TYR A 481 23.78 -11.84 14.68
C TYR A 481 24.63 -10.89 15.52
N GLY A 482 24.94 -11.23 16.78
CA GLY A 482 25.73 -10.38 17.69
C GLY A 482 27.17 -10.10 17.24
N ALA A 483 27.71 -10.87 16.29
CA ALA A 483 29.00 -10.58 15.64
C ALA A 483 28.91 -9.44 14.61
N PHE A 484 27.70 -9.13 14.13
CA PHE A 484 27.46 -8.18 13.03
C PHE A 484 26.66 -6.96 13.46
N LEU A 485 25.81 -7.11 14.48
CA LEU A 485 24.89 -6.11 14.99
C LEU A 485 25.24 -5.74 16.43
N GLU A 486 25.25 -4.44 16.73
CA GLU A 486 25.60 -3.89 18.03
C GLU A 486 24.36 -3.73 18.92
N LYS A 487 23.28 -3.14 18.38
CA LYS A 487 22.05 -2.91 19.15
C LYS A 487 20.80 -2.93 18.29
N VAL A 488 19.68 -3.24 18.93
CA VAL A 488 18.33 -3.13 18.38
C VAL A 488 17.49 -2.22 19.29
N VAL A 489 16.75 -1.28 18.71
CA VAL A 489 15.89 -0.36 19.47
C VAL A 489 14.47 -0.41 18.90
N LEU A 490 13.52 -0.60 19.81
CA LEU A 490 12.09 -0.66 19.54
C LEU A 490 11.46 0.70 19.84
N ALA A 491 11.05 1.42 18.81
CA ALA A 491 10.37 2.71 18.93
C ALA A 491 8.85 2.52 18.82
N GLU A 492 8.19 2.29 19.96
CA GLU A 492 6.73 2.07 20.05
C GLU A 492 5.88 3.29 19.65
N ARG A 493 6.49 4.48 19.75
CA ARG A 493 5.87 5.76 19.39
C ARG A 493 6.90 6.61 18.66
N LEU A 494 6.75 6.66 17.34
CA LEU A 494 7.54 7.52 16.47
C LEU A 494 6.65 8.62 15.90
N ARG A 495 7.14 9.87 15.93
CA ARG A 495 6.47 11.03 15.34
C ARG A 495 7.33 11.56 14.19
N GLU A 496 6.81 11.47 12.97
CA GLU A 496 7.42 12.07 11.78
C GLU A 496 6.69 13.38 11.47
N VAL A 497 7.44 14.48 11.29
CA VAL A 497 6.91 15.76 10.83
C VAL A 497 7.52 16.09 9.48
N ARG A 498 6.71 16.17 8.43
CA ARG A 498 7.15 16.45 7.06
C ARG A 498 6.66 17.80 6.62
N SER A 499 7.58 18.74 6.39
CA SER A 499 7.24 20.08 5.91
C SER A 499 7.49 20.25 4.42
N LEU A 500 6.62 21.00 3.75
CA LEU A 500 6.86 21.46 2.39
C LEU A 500 7.74 22.71 2.47
N ILE A 501 8.98 22.62 1.97
CA ILE A 501 9.97 23.70 2.04
C ILE A 501 10.15 24.48 0.73
N GLY A 502 9.66 23.96 -0.41
CA GLY A 502 9.80 24.60 -1.72
C GLY A 502 9.45 23.68 -2.88
N PHE A 503 9.57 24.18 -4.12
CA PHE A 503 9.40 23.40 -5.34
C PHE A 503 10.69 23.39 -6.16
N THR A 504 11.00 22.28 -6.83
CA THR A 504 12.08 22.24 -7.83
C THR A 504 11.48 21.98 -9.22
N ARG A 505 11.94 22.71 -10.25
CA ARG A 505 11.36 22.65 -11.62
C ARG A 505 12.32 22.03 -12.64
N ILE A 506 13.63 22.11 -12.41
CA ILE A 506 14.67 21.77 -13.38
C ILE A 506 15.38 20.47 -12.98
N GLU A 507 15.79 20.37 -11.72
CA GLU A 507 16.36 19.16 -11.16
C GLU A 507 15.36 18.52 -10.20
N SER A 508 15.03 17.24 -10.42
CA SER A 508 14.50 16.41 -9.32
C SER A 508 15.54 16.46 -8.18
N PRO A 509 15.16 16.53 -6.89
CA PRO A 509 16.10 16.46 -5.78
C PRO A 509 17.03 15.28 -6.03
N GLY A 510 18.22 15.61 -6.52
CA GLY A 510 19.05 14.67 -7.26
C GLY A 510 19.70 13.77 -6.23
N ASN A 511 19.15 12.57 -6.09
CA ASN A 511 19.42 11.63 -5.01
C ASN A 511 18.64 12.02 -3.75
N PHE A 512 17.45 11.42 -3.61
CA PHE A 512 16.75 11.42 -2.33
C PHE A 512 17.76 10.96 -1.26
N GLY A 513 17.96 11.80 -0.25
CA GLY A 513 19.19 11.81 0.55
C GLY A 513 19.40 13.24 1.02
N GLU A 514 18.36 13.74 1.70
CA GLU A 514 18.20 15.08 2.27
C GLU A 514 17.86 16.20 1.28
N ALA A 515 16.57 16.55 1.23
CA ALA A 515 16.09 17.80 0.61
C ALA A 515 16.74 19.06 1.25
N ALA A 516 17.29 18.93 2.46
CA ALA A 516 18.08 19.96 3.13
C ALA A 516 19.37 20.33 2.37
N HIS A 517 19.96 19.39 1.61
CA HIS A 517 21.15 19.61 0.79
C HIS A 517 20.85 20.10 -0.63
N THR A 518 19.57 20.17 -1.02
CA THR A 518 19.21 20.88 -2.25
C THR A 518 19.52 22.36 -2.03
N SER A 519 20.48 22.89 -2.79
CA SER A 519 20.87 24.30 -2.71
C SER A 519 19.61 25.19 -2.69
N PRO A 520 19.52 26.19 -1.79
CA PRO A 520 18.43 27.16 -1.79
C PRO A 520 18.18 27.78 -3.18
N GLU A 521 19.23 27.89 -4.00
CA GLU A 521 19.19 28.42 -5.37
C GLU A 521 18.39 27.53 -6.34
N LEU A 522 18.29 26.23 -6.06
CA LEU A 522 17.53 25.26 -6.86
C LEU A 522 16.08 25.10 -6.39
N ARG A 523 15.68 25.83 -5.34
CA ARG A 523 14.33 25.81 -4.75
C ARG A 523 13.56 27.07 -5.09
N ALA A 524 12.44 26.91 -5.79
CA ALA A 524 11.47 27.98 -5.95
C ALA A 524 10.80 28.28 -4.59
N PRO A 525 10.65 29.57 -4.22
CA PRO A 525 10.05 29.95 -2.94
C PRO A 525 8.56 29.59 -2.89
N LEU A 526 8.09 29.22 -1.70
CA LEU A 526 6.68 28.87 -1.46
C LEU A 526 5.74 30.06 -1.58
N SER A 527 6.25 31.25 -1.33
CA SER A 527 5.50 32.51 -1.34
C SER A 527 6.39 33.65 -1.81
N ARG A 528 5.78 34.74 -2.27
CA ARG A 528 6.48 35.94 -2.74
C ARG A 528 7.33 36.62 -1.64
N ARG A 529 7.00 36.37 -0.38
CA ARG A 529 7.77 36.78 0.82
C ARG A 529 8.16 35.53 1.60
N PRO A 530 9.30 35.49 2.31
CA PRO A 530 9.65 34.36 3.17
C PRO A 530 8.51 34.10 4.16
N PRO A 531 7.90 32.91 4.13
CA PRO A 531 6.75 32.66 4.99
C PRO A 531 7.23 32.53 6.43
N ARG A 532 6.48 33.13 7.37
CA ARG A 532 6.74 32.95 8.81
C ARG A 532 6.42 31.55 9.29
N TRP A 533 5.67 30.78 8.52
CA TRP A 533 5.29 29.40 8.84
C TRP A 533 5.40 28.51 7.60
N ILE A 534 5.65 27.21 7.78
CA ILE A 534 5.58 26.23 6.69
C ILE A 534 4.52 25.17 6.97
N PRO A 535 3.75 24.74 5.95
CA PRO A 535 2.79 23.67 6.13
C PRO A 535 3.55 22.35 6.33
N ALA A 536 3.22 21.66 7.41
CA ALA A 536 3.77 20.36 7.75
C ALA A 536 2.67 19.34 8.00
N ALA A 537 2.95 18.09 7.65
CA ALA A 537 2.14 16.93 7.97
C ALA A 537 2.77 16.21 9.16
N GLU A 538 1.99 15.98 10.22
CA GLU A 538 2.38 15.08 11.32
C GLU A 538 1.83 13.68 11.06
N ILE A 539 2.73 12.70 11.12
CA ILE A 539 2.42 11.28 11.04
C ILE A 539 2.97 10.63 12.30
N ARG A 540 2.19 9.73 12.88
CA ARG A 540 2.62 8.89 14.00
C ARG A 540 2.78 7.46 13.51
N GLY A 541 3.67 6.72 14.14
CA GLY A 541 4.02 5.38 13.70
C GLY A 541 4.85 4.63 14.72
N GLU A 542 5.39 3.53 14.24
CA GLU A 542 6.29 2.63 14.94
C GLU A 542 7.61 2.56 14.18
N GLY A 543 8.69 2.21 14.89
CA GLY A 543 10.02 2.09 14.30
C GLY A 543 10.85 0.96 14.90
N LEU A 544 11.69 0.38 14.05
CA LEU A 544 12.72 -0.60 14.40
C LEU A 544 14.06 -0.03 13.96
N PHE A 545 14.92 0.28 14.93
CA PHE A 545 16.29 0.73 14.66
C PHE A 545 17.27 -0.40 14.90
N ILE A 546 18.20 -0.58 13.97
CA ILE A 546 19.27 -1.60 14.04
C ILE A 546 20.60 -0.90 13.80
N GLU A 547 21.56 -1.15 14.70
CA GLU A 547 22.93 -0.67 14.60
C GLU A 547 23.88 -1.82 14.27
N PHE A 548 24.78 -1.60 13.33
CA PHE A 548 25.82 -2.52 12.93
C PHE A 548 27.07 -2.33 13.79
N ARG A 549 27.80 -3.42 13.98
CA ARG A 549 29.10 -3.39 14.65
C ARG A 549 30.15 -2.71 13.80
N GLU A 550 30.72 -1.64 14.33
CA GLU A 550 31.67 -0.79 13.59
C GLU A 550 32.98 -1.52 13.29
N ASP A 551 33.46 -2.38 14.19
CA ASP A 551 34.68 -3.18 14.02
C ASP A 551 34.53 -4.22 12.92
N ALA A 552 33.43 -4.97 12.92
CA ALA A 552 33.10 -5.93 11.88
C ALA A 552 32.92 -5.25 10.50
N LEU A 553 32.25 -4.11 10.47
CA LEU A 553 31.99 -3.35 9.25
C LEU A 553 33.28 -2.78 8.66
N THR A 554 34.18 -2.25 9.49
CA THR A 554 35.48 -1.73 9.06
C THR A 554 36.36 -2.86 8.49
N ALA A 555 36.42 -4.01 9.16
CA ALA A 555 37.14 -5.18 8.65
C ALA A 555 36.60 -5.68 7.31
N TRP A 556 35.27 -5.64 7.10
CA TRP A 556 34.66 -6.00 5.82
C TRP A 556 34.95 -4.98 4.71
N LEU A 557 34.89 -3.67 5.00
CA LEU A 557 35.17 -2.60 4.02
C LEU A 557 36.56 -2.73 3.39
N GLU A 558 37.54 -3.15 4.18
CA GLU A 558 38.90 -3.46 3.70
C GLU A 558 38.92 -4.54 2.62
N ARG A 559 38.02 -5.52 2.71
CA ARG A 559 37.93 -6.67 1.81
C ARG A 559 37.22 -6.34 0.49
N VAL A 560 36.38 -5.30 0.46
CA VAL A 560 35.54 -4.93 -0.69
C VAL A 560 35.97 -3.63 -1.38
N ARG A 561 37.20 -3.15 -1.13
CA ARG A 561 37.75 -1.91 -1.69
C ARG A 561 37.62 -1.79 -3.21
N GLU A 562 37.83 -2.89 -3.94
CA GLU A 562 37.70 -2.90 -5.41
C GLU A 562 36.26 -2.62 -5.86
N ARG A 563 35.28 -3.24 -5.20
CA ARG A 563 33.86 -2.99 -5.47
C ARG A 563 33.47 -1.56 -5.13
N GLU A 564 34.04 -0.98 -4.08
CA GLU A 564 33.80 0.42 -3.73
C GLU A 564 34.31 1.36 -4.82
N GLU A 565 35.51 1.13 -5.32
CA GLU A 565 36.09 1.95 -6.39
C GLU A 565 35.29 1.84 -7.68
N GLN A 566 34.72 0.68 -7.99
CA GLN A 566 33.78 0.51 -9.10
C GLN A 566 32.55 1.42 -8.96
N PHE A 567 31.89 1.41 -7.80
CA PHE A 567 30.74 2.29 -7.53
C PHE A 567 31.13 3.77 -7.59
N ARG A 568 32.27 4.14 -6.99
CA ARG A 568 32.78 5.51 -6.98
C ARG A 568 33.06 6.02 -8.39
N ARG A 569 33.75 5.23 -9.22
CA ARG A 569 34.05 5.57 -10.61
C ARG A 569 32.78 5.87 -11.41
N ILE A 570 31.77 5.00 -11.34
CA ILE A 570 30.50 5.19 -12.07
C ILE A 570 29.74 6.41 -11.55
N TYR A 571 29.69 6.60 -10.23
CA TYR A 571 29.10 7.77 -9.61
C TYR A 571 29.72 9.08 -10.13
N THR A 572 31.05 9.15 -10.13
CA THR A 572 31.81 10.30 -10.63
C THR A 572 31.56 10.54 -12.12
N LEU A 573 31.51 9.49 -12.94
CA LEU A 573 31.20 9.60 -14.37
C LEU A 573 29.79 10.18 -14.62
N ILE A 574 28.78 9.74 -13.88
CA ILE A 574 27.41 10.26 -13.99
C ILE A 574 27.35 11.73 -13.58
N ARG A 575 28.04 12.12 -12.51
CA ARG A 575 28.09 13.53 -12.08
C ARG A 575 28.80 14.43 -13.07
N LYS A 576 29.91 13.97 -13.67
CA LYS A 576 30.59 14.66 -14.77
C LYS A 576 29.67 14.85 -15.98
N ALA A 577 28.94 13.79 -16.38
CA ALA A 577 27.98 13.88 -17.50
C ALA A 577 26.86 14.90 -17.23
N ARG A 578 26.47 15.06 -15.95
CA ARG A 578 25.48 16.03 -15.49
C ARG A 578 26.06 17.42 -15.17
N LYS A 579 27.37 17.63 -15.38
CA LYS A 579 28.08 18.89 -15.07
C LYS A 579 27.93 19.33 -13.61
N GLN A 580 27.95 18.36 -12.69
CA GLN A 580 27.87 18.60 -11.26
C GLN A 580 29.27 18.63 -10.64
N GLU A 581 29.68 19.78 -10.11
CA GLU A 581 31.02 20.00 -9.56
C GLU A 581 30.98 20.15 -8.02
N PRO A 582 31.97 19.63 -7.28
CA PRO A 582 33.02 18.73 -7.75
C PRO A 582 32.46 17.31 -7.95
N PRO A 583 32.87 16.53 -8.97
CA PRO A 583 32.20 15.29 -9.36
C PRO A 583 32.35 14.14 -8.35
N GLU A 584 33.39 14.18 -7.51
CA GLU A 584 33.67 13.17 -6.47
C GLU A 584 32.83 13.38 -5.19
N ALA A 585 32.26 14.58 -4.99
CA ALA A 585 31.55 14.92 -3.75
C ALA A 585 30.32 14.01 -3.50
N GLY A 586 30.03 13.71 -2.24
CA GLY A 586 28.75 13.10 -1.85
C GLY A 586 28.55 11.62 -2.24
N PHE A 587 29.63 10.91 -2.57
CA PHE A 587 29.60 9.45 -2.73
C PHE A 587 29.31 8.78 -1.36
N PRO A 588 28.27 7.93 -1.23
CA PRO A 588 27.84 7.41 0.07
C PRO A 588 28.66 6.23 0.63
N THR A 589 29.71 5.75 -0.09
CA THR A 589 30.56 4.57 0.25
C THR A 589 29.82 3.23 0.25
N LEU A 590 30.54 2.09 0.25
CA LEU A 590 29.89 0.77 0.32
C LEU A 590 29.24 0.48 1.68
N ARG A 591 29.65 1.19 2.74
CA ARG A 591 28.95 1.17 4.04
C ARG A 591 27.47 1.44 3.85
N TYR A 592 27.15 2.51 3.12
CA TYR A 592 25.76 2.86 2.83
C TYR A 592 25.09 1.80 1.96
N VAL A 593 25.75 1.34 0.89
CA VAL A 593 25.19 0.34 -0.04
C VAL A 593 24.80 -0.95 0.70
N LEU A 594 25.64 -1.41 1.63
CA LEU A 594 25.37 -2.58 2.47
C LEU A 594 24.13 -2.37 3.33
N ILE A 595 24.13 -1.31 4.16
CA ILE A 595 23.04 -1.04 5.12
C ILE A 595 21.72 -0.80 4.38
N HIS A 596 21.76 -0.11 3.23
CA HIS A 596 20.61 0.14 2.37
C HIS A 596 20.09 -1.16 1.73
N SER A 597 20.97 -2.03 1.24
CA SER A 597 20.56 -3.33 0.70
C SER A 597 19.94 -4.22 1.78
N PHE A 598 20.53 -4.22 2.98
CA PHE A 598 20.01 -4.95 4.13
C PHE A 598 18.64 -4.42 4.56
N SER A 599 18.48 -3.09 4.61
CA SER A 599 17.21 -2.42 4.90
C SER A 599 16.10 -2.90 3.95
N HIS A 600 16.38 -2.96 2.65
CA HIS A 600 15.43 -3.46 1.66
C HIS A 600 15.08 -4.94 1.84
N ALA A 601 16.08 -5.79 2.09
CA ALA A 601 15.87 -7.21 2.34
C ALA A 601 14.98 -7.45 3.57
N LEU A 602 15.32 -6.78 4.68
CA LEU A 602 14.60 -6.89 5.94
C LEU A 602 13.19 -6.31 5.85
N LEU A 603 13.03 -5.13 5.25
CA LEU A 603 11.72 -4.49 5.05
C LEU A 603 10.75 -5.41 4.31
N ARG A 604 11.21 -6.04 3.22
CA ARG A 604 10.39 -6.98 2.43
C ARG A 604 9.99 -8.19 3.26
N GLN A 605 10.87 -8.69 4.13
CA GLN A 605 10.58 -9.83 4.98
C GLN A 605 9.62 -9.50 6.13
N LEU A 606 9.81 -8.35 6.79
CA LEU A 606 8.94 -7.90 7.89
C LEU A 606 7.52 -7.60 7.39
N ALA A 607 7.38 -7.03 6.18
CA ALA A 607 6.08 -6.74 5.56
C ALA A 607 5.17 -7.99 5.44
N LEU A 608 5.75 -9.19 5.39
CA LEU A 608 4.99 -10.44 5.30
C LEU A 608 4.22 -10.79 6.58
N GLU A 609 4.53 -10.16 7.72
CA GLU A 609 3.94 -10.49 9.02
C GLU A 609 3.57 -9.26 9.87
N CYS A 610 4.15 -8.08 9.63
CA CYS A 610 3.94 -6.92 10.48
C CYS A 610 2.57 -6.23 10.34
N GLY A 611 1.71 -6.68 9.41
CA GLY A 611 0.41 -6.08 9.15
C GLY A 611 0.45 -4.79 8.32
N TYR A 612 1.59 -4.45 7.72
CA TYR A 612 1.78 -3.30 6.83
C TYR A 612 2.18 -3.78 5.43
N ALA A 613 1.70 -3.09 4.39
CA ALA A 613 2.25 -3.30 3.06
C ALA A 613 3.71 -2.82 3.00
N ALA A 614 4.55 -3.50 2.21
CA ALA A 614 5.95 -3.10 2.04
C ALA A 614 6.10 -1.63 1.57
N ALA A 615 5.13 -1.13 0.80
CA ALA A 615 5.10 0.25 0.32
C ALA A 615 4.85 1.33 1.40
N SER A 616 4.41 0.91 2.59
CA SER A 616 4.04 1.76 3.74
C SER A 616 5.13 1.83 4.81
N ILE A 617 6.12 0.92 4.72
CA ILE A 617 7.34 0.96 5.53
C ILE A 617 8.35 1.83 4.78
N ARG A 618 8.97 2.77 5.48
CA ARG A 618 10.11 3.57 5.02
C ARG A 618 11.37 3.18 5.74
N GLU A 619 12.47 3.59 5.15
CA GLU A 619 13.79 3.52 5.75
C GLU A 619 14.37 4.91 6.01
N ARG A 620 15.28 4.96 6.97
CA ARG A 620 16.23 6.05 7.17
C ARG A 620 17.58 5.42 7.46
N ILE A 621 18.59 5.72 6.63
CA ILE A 621 19.92 5.13 6.76
C ILE A 621 20.87 6.11 7.44
N TYR A 622 21.56 5.64 8.47
CA TYR A 622 22.60 6.35 9.20
C TYR A 622 23.94 5.76 8.80
N SER A 623 24.65 6.44 7.90
CA SER A 623 25.94 6.00 7.40
C SER A 623 26.91 7.18 7.40
N ARG A 624 27.81 7.20 8.39
CA ARG A 624 28.89 8.18 8.49
C ARG A 624 30.21 7.44 8.75
N PRO A 625 31.23 7.65 7.91
CA PRO A 625 32.57 7.13 8.13
C PRO A 625 33.23 7.61 9.44
N PRO A 626 34.21 6.87 10.00
CA PRO A 626 34.88 7.22 11.26
C PRO A 626 35.69 8.52 11.20
N ASP A 627 36.16 8.91 10.02
CA ASP A 627 37.00 10.09 9.77
C ASP A 627 36.20 11.40 9.70
N GLN A 628 34.86 11.34 9.73
CA GLN A 628 34.00 12.52 9.66
C GLN A 628 33.64 13.07 11.06
N PRO A 629 33.40 14.40 11.18
CA PRO A 629 32.99 15.02 12.44
C PRO A 629 31.72 14.39 13.03
N GLY A 630 31.79 14.05 14.33
CA GLY A 630 30.71 13.45 15.11
C GLY A 630 30.78 11.93 15.27
N GLY A 631 31.80 11.25 14.73
CA GLY A 631 32.07 9.82 14.93
C GLY A 631 31.32 8.90 13.97
N PRO A 632 31.67 7.61 13.89
CA PRO A 632 31.05 6.70 12.93
C PRO A 632 29.55 6.53 13.19
N MET A 633 28.77 6.35 12.13
CA MET A 633 27.39 5.89 12.18
C MET A 633 27.22 4.73 11.21
N ALA A 634 26.62 3.64 11.68
CA ALA A 634 26.27 2.48 10.88
C ALA A 634 24.97 1.89 11.39
N GLY A 635 23.84 2.44 10.96
CA GLY A 635 22.54 1.97 11.40
C GLY A 635 21.43 2.27 10.41
N LEU A 636 20.29 1.67 10.65
CA LEU A 636 19.07 1.91 9.88
C LEU A 636 17.88 2.02 10.82
N LEU A 637 16.90 2.80 10.42
CA LEU A 637 15.58 2.86 11.03
C LEU A 637 14.55 2.46 9.98
N LEU A 638 13.90 1.32 10.17
CA LEU A 638 12.67 0.98 9.47
C LEU A 638 11.51 1.55 10.24
N TYR A 639 10.67 2.36 9.61
CA TYR A 639 9.57 3.01 10.29
C TYR A 639 8.34 3.12 9.40
N THR A 640 7.18 3.06 10.02
CA THR A 640 5.92 3.24 9.30
C THR A 640 5.68 4.73 9.08
N SER A 641 5.47 5.14 7.84
CA SER A 641 5.19 6.55 7.52
C SER A 641 4.18 6.66 6.38
N ALA A 642 2.99 6.15 6.66
CA ALA A 642 1.85 6.29 5.79
C ALA A 642 0.96 7.44 6.31
N PRO A 643 0.97 8.63 5.66
CA PRO A 643 -0.16 9.56 5.74
C PRO A 643 -1.40 9.01 5.01
N ASP A 644 -1.22 7.96 4.20
CA ASP A 644 -2.18 7.27 3.37
C ASP A 644 -2.71 6.00 4.05
N THR A 645 -4.04 5.90 4.15
CA THR A 645 -4.97 4.76 4.42
C THR A 645 -4.64 3.62 5.39
N GLU A 646 -3.38 3.32 5.60
CA GLU A 646 -2.87 2.28 6.47
C GLU A 646 -2.44 2.90 7.80
N GLY A 647 -3.41 3.19 8.66
CA GLY A 647 -3.16 3.60 10.05
C GLY A 647 -2.23 2.64 10.81
N THR A 648 -1.66 3.13 11.91
CA THR A 648 -0.67 2.47 12.79
C THR A 648 -1.22 1.25 13.53
N LEU A 649 -1.78 0.25 12.85
CA LEU A 649 -2.43 -0.92 13.45
C LEU A 649 -1.63 -2.22 13.31
N GLY A 650 -0.44 -2.13 12.72
CA GLY A 650 0.47 -3.28 12.61
C GLY A 650 1.23 -3.56 13.90
N GLY A 651 2.24 -4.41 13.79
CA GLY A 651 3.09 -4.84 14.89
C GLY A 651 4.56 -4.88 14.51
N LEU A 652 5.05 -3.85 13.81
CA LEU A 652 6.44 -3.80 13.34
C LEU A 652 7.41 -3.91 14.52
N VAL A 653 7.10 -3.22 15.62
CA VAL A 653 7.93 -3.25 16.84
C VAL A 653 7.98 -4.64 17.48
N ALA A 654 6.88 -5.38 17.49
CA ALA A 654 6.84 -6.72 18.06
C ALA A 654 7.76 -7.70 17.33
N LEU A 655 7.99 -7.49 16.03
CA LEU A 655 8.92 -8.31 15.24
C LEU A 655 10.40 -8.00 15.52
N GLY A 656 10.69 -6.89 16.19
CA GLY A 656 12.05 -6.51 16.56
C GLY A 656 12.58 -7.19 17.82
N ARG A 657 11.73 -7.93 18.56
CA ARG A 657 12.18 -8.74 19.70
C ARG A 657 13.16 -9.83 19.24
N PRO A 658 14.20 -10.17 20.02
CA PRO A 658 15.28 -11.05 19.57
C PRO A 658 14.80 -12.38 18.96
N GLU A 659 13.81 -13.01 19.58
CA GLU A 659 13.24 -14.30 19.16
C GLU A 659 12.58 -14.25 17.78
N HIS A 660 11.88 -13.15 17.48
CA HIS A 660 11.22 -12.95 16.19
C HIS A 660 12.21 -12.45 15.14
N LEU A 661 13.06 -11.50 15.52
CA LEU A 661 13.98 -10.83 14.62
C LEU A 661 14.99 -11.80 14.02
N GLU A 662 15.50 -12.78 14.79
CA GLU A 662 16.43 -13.80 14.27
C GLU A 662 15.86 -14.53 13.06
N ARG A 663 14.63 -15.07 13.19
CA ARG A 663 13.93 -15.77 12.12
C ARG A 663 13.71 -14.88 10.89
N HIS A 664 13.39 -13.61 11.10
CA HIS A 664 13.18 -12.67 9.99
C HIS A 664 14.49 -12.31 9.29
N LEU A 665 15.60 -12.20 10.02
CA LEU A 665 16.91 -11.98 9.42
C LEU A 665 17.35 -13.17 8.58
N ASP A 666 17.19 -14.40 9.10
CA ASP A 666 17.52 -15.63 8.37
C ASP A 666 16.73 -15.69 7.05
N GLN A 667 15.42 -15.49 7.12
CA GLN A 667 14.55 -15.52 5.93
C GLN A 667 14.82 -14.38 4.96
N ALA A 668 15.16 -13.17 5.45
CA ALA A 668 15.49 -12.04 4.61
C ALA A 668 16.77 -12.31 3.80
N LEU A 669 17.82 -12.80 4.47
CA LEU A 669 19.09 -13.12 3.83
C LEU A 669 18.93 -14.29 2.85
N GLU A 670 18.20 -15.34 3.23
CA GLU A 670 17.96 -16.50 2.37
C GLU A 670 17.18 -16.12 1.09
N HIS A 671 16.12 -15.32 1.21
CA HIS A 671 15.39 -14.82 0.05
C HIS A 671 16.24 -13.94 -0.89
N THR A 672 17.33 -13.35 -0.40
CA THR A 672 18.24 -12.57 -1.25
C THR A 672 19.30 -13.40 -1.97
N ARG A 673 19.54 -14.66 -1.58
CA ARG A 673 20.53 -15.53 -2.25
C ARG A 673 20.17 -15.80 -3.71
N ILE A 674 18.91 -16.15 -3.96
CA ILE A 674 18.42 -16.54 -5.29
C ILE A 674 17.35 -15.56 -5.76
N CYS A 675 17.57 -14.97 -6.93
CA CYS A 675 16.62 -14.08 -7.57
C CYS A 675 15.90 -14.82 -8.71
N ALA A 676 14.61 -14.53 -8.89
CA ALA A 676 13.86 -15.04 -10.04
C ALA A 676 14.39 -14.54 -11.40
N SER A 677 15.19 -13.47 -11.38
CA SER A 677 15.84 -12.88 -12.57
C SER A 677 17.30 -13.31 -12.73
N ASP A 678 17.76 -14.33 -12.00
CA ASP A 678 19.10 -14.88 -12.20
C ASP A 678 19.22 -15.68 -13.50
N PRO A 679 20.38 -15.64 -14.19
CA PRO A 679 21.65 -15.03 -13.77
C PRO A 679 21.77 -13.52 -14.07
N LEU A 680 20.89 -12.94 -14.90
CA LEU A 680 20.97 -11.52 -15.32
C LEU A 680 21.06 -10.55 -14.13
N CYS A 681 20.30 -10.80 -13.07
CA CYS A 681 20.36 -9.97 -11.87
C CYS A 681 21.68 -10.13 -11.08
N ALA A 682 22.22 -11.34 -10.96
CA ALA A 682 23.47 -11.60 -10.25
C ALA A 682 24.72 -11.08 -11.00
N GLU A 683 24.66 -11.05 -12.32
CA GLU A 683 25.75 -10.57 -13.19
C GLU A 683 25.78 -9.05 -13.34
N HIS A 684 24.68 -8.36 -13.03
CA HIS A 684 24.54 -6.92 -13.21
C HIS A 684 25.56 -6.11 -12.38
N ASN A 685 26.33 -5.27 -13.07
CA ASN A 685 27.30 -4.38 -12.45
C ASN A 685 26.86 -2.91 -12.44
N PRO A 686 27.33 -2.11 -11.47
CA PRO A 686 27.15 -0.67 -11.51
C PRO A 686 27.66 -0.08 -12.83
N GLY A 687 26.86 0.76 -13.47
CA GLY A 687 27.16 1.38 -14.75
C GLY A 687 26.72 0.60 -15.99
N GLU A 688 26.27 -0.66 -15.84
CA GLU A 688 25.57 -1.36 -16.91
C GLU A 688 24.13 -0.82 -17.01
N GLY A 689 23.75 -0.32 -18.18
CA GLY A 689 22.48 0.41 -18.36
C GLY A 689 22.58 1.92 -18.12
N HIS A 690 21.52 2.65 -18.46
CA HIS A 690 21.53 4.12 -18.47
C HIS A 690 21.45 4.70 -17.04
N GLU A 691 22.54 5.26 -16.52
CA GLU A 691 22.65 5.86 -15.18
C GLU A 691 22.43 4.87 -13.99
N ALA A 692 22.72 3.58 -14.19
CA ALA A 692 22.56 2.57 -13.15
C ALA A 692 23.61 2.69 -12.03
N LEU A 693 23.15 3.06 -10.82
CA LEU A 693 23.96 3.14 -9.60
C LEU A 693 23.68 1.97 -8.64
N HIS A 694 23.37 0.79 -9.17
CA HIS A 694 23.12 -0.43 -8.39
C HIS A 694 23.92 -1.59 -8.97
N GLY A 695 24.29 -2.55 -8.12
CA GLY A 695 24.91 -3.82 -8.52
C GLY A 695 23.85 -4.88 -8.76
N ALA A 696 23.96 -6.02 -8.09
CA ALA A 696 22.98 -7.10 -8.21
C ALA A 696 21.70 -6.77 -7.44
N ALA A 697 20.77 -6.05 -8.09
CA ALA A 697 19.49 -5.64 -7.52
C ALA A 697 18.43 -5.48 -8.62
N CYS A 698 17.22 -5.97 -8.39
CA CYS A 698 16.09 -5.79 -9.29
C CYS A 698 14.76 -5.76 -8.52
N HIS A 699 13.64 -5.60 -9.23
CA HIS A 699 12.29 -5.60 -8.62
C HIS A 699 11.93 -6.90 -7.87
N ALA A 700 12.53 -8.03 -8.24
CA ALA A 700 12.23 -9.32 -7.62
C ALA A 700 12.95 -9.49 -6.25
N CYS A 701 14.18 -8.99 -6.11
CA CYS A 701 14.98 -9.21 -4.90
C CYS A 701 15.05 -8.00 -3.95
N LEU A 702 15.48 -6.83 -4.43
CA LEU A 702 15.81 -5.69 -3.57
C LEU A 702 14.98 -4.43 -3.84
N PHE A 703 14.50 -4.13 -5.06
CA PHE A 703 13.81 -2.86 -5.24
C PHE A 703 12.49 -2.80 -4.46
N ALA A 704 12.33 -1.71 -3.71
CA ALA A 704 11.14 -1.38 -2.95
C ALA A 704 10.32 -0.32 -3.69
N ALA A 705 9.11 -0.02 -3.18
CA ALA A 705 8.32 1.10 -3.70
C ALA A 705 9.08 2.43 -3.52
N GLU A 706 8.88 3.38 -4.44
CA GLU A 706 9.54 4.69 -4.39
C GLU A 706 9.16 5.50 -3.15
N THR A 707 8.03 5.19 -2.53
CA THR A 707 7.59 5.81 -1.28
C THR A 707 8.31 5.26 -0.04
N SER A 708 8.96 4.10 -0.16
CA SER A 708 9.67 3.39 0.91
C SER A 708 11.16 3.74 0.95
N CYS A 709 11.79 3.75 -0.23
CA CYS A 709 13.24 3.90 -0.35
C CYS A 709 13.67 5.38 -0.34
N GLU A 710 14.59 5.73 0.56
CA GLU A 710 15.05 7.11 0.68
C GLU A 710 16.02 7.53 -0.42
N ARG A 711 16.55 6.62 -1.26
CA ARG A 711 17.44 6.92 -2.42
C ARG A 711 16.82 6.57 -3.78
N GLY A 712 15.56 6.13 -3.81
CA GLY A 712 14.87 5.73 -5.05
C GLY A 712 15.50 4.53 -5.74
N ASN A 713 15.81 3.48 -4.97
CA ASN A 713 16.40 2.20 -5.43
C ASN A 713 17.78 2.31 -6.09
N ARG A 714 18.54 3.38 -5.80
CA ARG A 714 19.96 3.51 -6.17
C ARG A 714 20.83 3.06 -5.01
N PHE A 715 22.06 2.61 -5.29
CA PHE A 715 23.00 2.14 -4.27
C PHE A 715 22.50 0.89 -3.56
N LEU A 716 22.14 -0.14 -4.34
CA LEU A 716 21.70 -1.45 -3.86
C LEU A 716 22.56 -2.54 -4.51
N ASP A 717 22.92 -3.57 -3.74
CA ASP A 717 23.67 -4.72 -4.22
C ASP A 717 23.57 -5.89 -3.24
N ARG A 718 22.83 -6.94 -3.61
CA ARG A 718 22.63 -8.10 -2.72
C ARG A 718 23.88 -8.95 -2.54
N THR A 719 24.88 -8.83 -3.43
CA THR A 719 26.17 -9.54 -3.29
C THR A 719 26.95 -9.10 -2.06
N LEU A 720 26.66 -7.91 -1.53
CA LEU A 720 27.24 -7.40 -0.29
C LEU A 720 26.60 -8.05 0.95
N LEU A 721 25.39 -8.61 0.84
CA LEU A 721 24.70 -9.26 1.95
C LEU A 721 25.08 -10.73 2.03
N VAL A 722 24.86 -11.47 0.95
CA VAL A 722 24.99 -12.92 0.88
C VAL A 722 25.69 -13.37 -0.40
N PRO A 723 26.32 -14.55 -0.41
CA PRO A 723 26.83 -15.15 -1.63
C PRO A 723 25.70 -15.34 -2.66
N THR A 724 25.97 -14.98 -3.91
CA THR A 724 25.06 -15.15 -5.05
C THR A 724 25.63 -16.16 -6.03
N VAL A 725 24.84 -16.52 -7.05
CA VAL A 725 25.28 -17.44 -8.12
C VAL A 725 26.51 -16.94 -8.90
N ASN A 726 26.77 -15.63 -8.93
CA ASN A 726 27.89 -15.03 -9.65
C ASN A 726 29.08 -14.72 -8.73
N THR A 727 28.81 -14.19 -7.53
CA THR A 727 29.86 -13.69 -6.62
C THR A 727 29.63 -14.13 -5.18
N ALA A 728 30.67 -14.70 -4.55
CA ALA A 728 30.62 -15.18 -3.16
C ALA A 728 31.47 -14.36 -2.17
N ASP A 729 32.56 -13.73 -2.62
CA ASP A 729 33.56 -13.15 -1.72
C ASP A 729 33.23 -11.75 -1.17
N LEU A 730 32.17 -11.12 -1.68
CA LEU A 730 31.75 -9.77 -1.26
C LEU A 730 30.82 -9.75 -0.04
N ALA A 731 30.25 -10.91 0.32
CA ALA A 731 29.21 -10.99 1.34
C ALA A 731 29.70 -10.61 2.75
N TYR A 732 28.95 -9.74 3.43
CA TYR A 732 29.14 -9.35 4.83
C TYR A 732 28.72 -10.48 5.78
N PHE A 733 27.60 -11.15 5.52
CA PHE A 733 27.08 -12.24 6.34
C PHE A 733 27.57 -13.63 5.90
N ARG A 734 28.80 -13.72 5.37
CA ARG A 734 29.34 -14.96 4.79
C ARG A 734 29.46 -16.11 5.81
N ASP A 735 29.83 -15.77 7.05
CA ASP A 735 30.22 -16.74 8.08
C ASP A 735 29.05 -17.22 8.95
N LEU A 736 27.80 -16.89 8.57
CA LEU A 736 26.62 -17.43 9.24
C LEU A 736 26.38 -18.88 8.80
N GLU A 737 26.65 -19.84 9.69
CA GLU A 737 26.40 -21.27 9.46
C GLU A 737 24.90 -21.55 9.30
N GLY A 738 24.50 -22.31 8.25
CA GLY A 738 23.13 -22.81 8.11
C GLY A 738 22.08 -21.80 7.65
N ILE A 739 22.48 -20.79 6.86
CA ILE A 739 21.56 -19.99 6.03
C ILE A 739 21.38 -20.69 4.69
#